data_AF-A0AAV0MQC0-F1
#
_entry.id   AF-A0AAV0MQC0-F1
#
_cell.length_a   1.000
_cell.length_b   1.000
_cell.length_c   1.000
_cell.angle_alpha   90.00
_cell.angle_beta   90.00
_cell.angle_gamma   90.00
#
_symmetry.space_group_name_H-M   'P 1'
#
loop_
_entity.id
_entity.type
_entity.pdbx_description
1 polymer ?
#
loop_
_entity_poly.entity_id
_entity_poly.type
_entity_poly.pdbx_seq_one_letter_code
_entity_poly.pdbx_strand_id
1 'polypeptide(L)'
;MEQTIPSFHHPISFFSSVSHTIYHITSLSLFQLHCHLPTHNHSKTNQILSPLFFAACLLLHLRVCWMRPLLPSFALPNPIKTPLFFSLLFHPSSAAASTLRRPTPLFLSFLPASFRPRSFSNSPPTMAIPPKLLSSSASIATTSSLGSNSVDHGLAAKLWIKFRRELHLAMYTPFLVSLASGNLKADTFRHYIAQDAHFLKAFAHAYELAEECADDDDAKLAIADLRKAVLEELKMHNSFVLVMDWGIDPAKEVIATSATVKYTDFLLATASGKVEGVKGPGKLATPFERTKIAAYTIAAMTPCMRLYAFLGKELQTLVDLKDGSHPYKKWIENYSCGSFQASAFQTEDLLDKLSVSLTGEELDIIEKLYHQGMKHEAEFFYAQPLDQPTVVPFAKDHNHDGGRLVIFSDFDLTCTVVDSSAILAEIAIVTAPKSDQPQPENQIARMSSAELRNTWGLLSTQYTEEYEQCIESVLPPEKVEFNYEALCKALEQLSDFERRANTRVIESGVLKGLYLEDIKRAGERLILQDGCSNFFQKINGNDKLNSTVHVLSYCWCGDLIRSAFSSGGLGVVSVHANELTFQESISTGEIVKKVESPMDKVEAFHHILKNYKDDSKNFTVYIGDSVGDLLCLLQADVGIVIGSSSSLRTVGSRFGVSFVPLFPGVLQRQRECIEGSCSMGKSLSGTLYTVSSWSEIHALILGW
;
A
#
# COMPACT_ATOMS: atom_id res chain seq x y z
N MET A 1 17.57 14.53 -59.64
CA MET A 1 16.19 14.93 -60.01
C MET A 1 15.42 15.15 -58.71
N GLU A 2 15.63 16.23 -57.95
CA GLU A 2 15.73 17.65 -58.37
C GLU A 2 14.48 18.08 -59.14
N GLN A 3 13.86 19.23 -58.92
CA GLN A 3 13.89 20.34 -57.93
C GLN A 3 13.09 21.45 -58.64
N THR A 4 12.19 22.18 -57.97
CA THR A 4 11.94 23.63 -58.22
C THR A 4 10.92 24.19 -57.21
N ILE A 5 11.17 25.37 -56.64
CA ILE A 5 10.28 26.02 -55.63
C ILE A 5 10.30 27.56 -55.78
N PRO A 6 9.22 28.18 -56.29
CA PRO A 6 8.83 29.52 -55.84
C PRO A 6 7.30 29.80 -55.82
N SER A 7 6.76 30.82 -55.13
CA SER A 7 7.20 31.55 -53.92
C SER A 7 6.13 32.59 -53.48
N PHE A 8 6.06 32.89 -52.17
CA PHE A 8 5.54 34.14 -51.56
C PHE A 8 4.07 34.60 -51.76
N HIS A 9 3.35 34.79 -50.64
CA HIS A 9 3.27 36.11 -50.00
C HIS A 9 2.98 36.02 -48.47
N HIS A 10 3.27 37.10 -47.76
CA HIS A 10 3.27 37.29 -46.28
C HIS A 10 2.46 38.59 -45.95
N PRO A 11 2.32 39.13 -44.69
CA PRO A 11 2.89 38.76 -43.36
C PRO A 11 1.86 38.86 -42.17
N ILE A 12 2.37 38.99 -40.92
CA ILE A 12 1.72 39.51 -39.67
C ILE A 12 0.61 38.59 -39.06
N SER A 13 0.75 37.81 -37.98
CA SER A 13 1.44 37.90 -36.66
C SER A 13 0.67 38.63 -35.54
N PHE A 14 0.17 37.90 -34.53
CA PHE A 14 0.18 38.32 -33.11
C PHE A 14 0.02 37.13 -32.13
N PHE A 15 0.44 37.35 -30.89
CA PHE A 15 0.37 36.49 -29.67
C PHE A 15 -1.09 36.23 -29.22
N SER A 16 -1.45 35.26 -28.34
CA SER A 16 -0.77 34.15 -27.65
C SER A 16 -1.78 33.27 -26.88
N SER A 17 -1.39 32.04 -26.51
CA SER A 17 -2.07 31.19 -25.50
C SER A 17 -3.50 30.72 -25.87
N VAL A 18 -4.03 29.60 -25.36
CA VAL A 18 -3.61 28.73 -24.25
C VAL A 18 -3.45 27.28 -24.73
N SER A 19 -2.46 26.58 -24.17
CA SER A 19 -2.41 25.10 -24.15
C SER A 19 -2.30 24.63 -22.69
N HIS A 20 -2.52 23.34 -22.46
CA HIS A 20 -2.47 22.66 -21.15
C HIS A 20 -3.50 23.10 -20.10
N THR A 21 -4.52 22.25 -19.90
CA THR A 21 -5.14 22.04 -18.57
C THR A 21 -5.49 20.56 -18.41
N ILE A 22 -4.46 19.73 -18.21
CA ILE A 22 -4.60 18.33 -17.80
C ILE A 22 -3.61 18.10 -16.65
N TYR A 23 -4.05 18.38 -15.42
CA TYR A 23 -3.56 17.82 -14.14
C TYR A 23 -4.20 18.59 -12.97
N HIS A 24 -5.46 18.26 -12.60
CA HIS A 24 -6.07 18.54 -11.27
C HIS A 24 -7.55 18.06 -11.19
N ILE A 25 -7.82 16.75 -11.17
CA ILE A 25 -9.17 16.24 -10.82
C ILE A 25 -9.11 15.01 -9.89
N THR A 26 -8.82 15.25 -8.61
CA THR A 26 -9.04 14.30 -7.50
C THR A 26 -9.88 14.96 -6.39
N SER A 27 -11.01 15.58 -6.80
CA SER A 27 -12.05 16.13 -5.90
C SER A 27 -13.32 16.58 -6.67
N LEU A 28 -13.17 17.01 -7.93
CA LEU A 28 -14.19 17.79 -8.66
C LEU A 28 -14.88 17.08 -9.86
N SER A 29 -14.60 15.80 -10.11
CA SER A 29 -15.16 15.03 -11.23
C SER A 29 -16.67 14.73 -11.12
N LEU A 30 -17.31 15.01 -9.98
CA LEU A 30 -18.73 14.73 -9.74
C LEU A 30 -19.70 15.85 -10.19
N PHE A 31 -19.22 16.97 -10.71
CA PHE A 31 -20.08 18.14 -11.01
C PHE A 31 -20.04 18.69 -12.45
N GLN A 32 -19.30 18.05 -13.36
CA GLN A 32 -19.10 18.58 -14.73
C GLN A 32 -19.55 17.63 -15.87
N LEU A 33 -20.53 16.77 -15.61
CA LEU A 33 -21.16 15.91 -16.64
C LEU A 33 -22.28 16.63 -17.44
N HIS A 34 -22.34 17.96 -17.41
CA HIS A 34 -23.31 18.78 -18.15
C HIS A 34 -22.63 20.01 -18.74
N CYS A 35 -22.42 20.00 -20.07
CA CYS A 35 -22.59 21.11 -21.02
C CYS A 35 -21.77 20.89 -22.31
N HIS A 36 -22.37 20.25 -23.34
CA HIS A 36 -22.20 20.63 -24.75
C HIS A 36 -23.10 19.82 -25.70
N LEU A 37 -24.34 20.27 -25.85
CA LEU A 37 -25.16 20.12 -27.06
C LEU A 37 -25.90 21.46 -27.28
N PRO A 38 -26.16 21.88 -28.54
CA PRO A 38 -26.66 23.22 -28.82
C PRO A 38 -28.13 23.41 -28.43
N THR A 39 -28.49 24.65 -28.07
CA THR A 39 -29.79 25.01 -27.50
C THR A 39 -30.87 25.26 -28.55
N HIS A 40 -32.08 24.74 -28.31
CA HIS A 40 -33.32 25.37 -28.80
C HIS A 40 -34.50 25.18 -27.83
N ASN A 41 -34.87 26.29 -27.16
CA ASN A 41 -36.14 26.66 -26.53
C ASN A 41 -36.93 25.72 -25.56
N HIS A 42 -37.06 26.23 -24.33
CA HIS A 42 -38.23 26.18 -23.41
C HIS A 42 -38.88 24.81 -23.08
N SER A 43 -38.85 24.32 -21.83
CA SER A 43 -39.49 24.99 -20.67
C SER A 43 -38.99 24.46 -19.31
N LYS A 44 -39.41 25.11 -18.22
CA LYS A 44 -38.94 24.93 -16.83
C LYS A 44 -39.38 23.58 -16.21
N THR A 45 -38.48 22.95 -15.44
CA THR A 45 -38.56 22.88 -13.96
C THR A 45 -37.28 22.23 -13.41
N ASN A 46 -36.62 22.86 -12.43
CA ASN A 46 -35.49 22.26 -11.72
C ASN A 46 -35.97 21.45 -10.51
N GLN A 47 -35.46 20.23 -10.34
CA GLN A 47 -35.38 19.55 -9.04
C GLN A 47 -33.96 18.99 -8.83
N ILE A 48 -33.58 18.82 -7.57
CA ILE A 48 -32.19 18.71 -7.13
C ILE A 48 -31.83 17.24 -6.85
N LEU A 49 -30.77 16.74 -7.49
CA LEU A 49 -30.13 15.47 -7.12
C LEU A 49 -29.57 15.58 -5.69
N SER A 50 -29.91 14.64 -4.80
CA SER A 50 -29.52 14.74 -3.39
C SER A 50 -28.17 14.05 -3.11
N PRO A 51 -27.19 14.74 -2.49
CA PRO A 51 -25.95 14.10 -2.01
C PRO A 51 -26.18 13.06 -0.90
N LEU A 52 -27.38 13.06 -0.30
CA LEU A 52 -27.80 12.16 0.77
C LEU A 52 -27.76 10.68 0.38
N PHE A 53 -27.96 10.34 -0.91
CA PHE A 53 -27.92 8.93 -1.36
C PHE A 53 -26.50 8.34 -1.28
N PHE A 54 -25.49 9.05 -1.79
CA PHE A 54 -24.09 8.65 -1.67
C PHE A 54 -23.64 8.61 -0.20
N ALA A 55 -24.08 9.57 0.62
CA ALA A 55 -23.82 9.56 2.06
C ALA A 55 -24.46 8.34 2.76
N ALA A 56 -25.67 7.93 2.36
CA ALA A 56 -26.35 6.77 2.92
C ALA A 56 -25.62 5.45 2.59
N CYS A 57 -25.23 5.24 1.33
CA CYS A 57 -24.45 4.06 0.94
C CYS A 57 -23.11 4.00 1.67
N LEU A 58 -22.39 5.13 1.78
CA LEU A 58 -21.12 5.21 2.51
C LEU A 58 -21.31 4.96 4.01
N LEU A 59 -22.37 5.47 4.63
CA LEU A 59 -22.69 5.23 6.05
C LEU A 59 -23.11 3.77 6.32
N LEU A 60 -23.73 3.09 5.37
CA LEU A 60 -24.03 1.66 5.47
C LEU A 60 -22.73 0.84 5.44
N HIS A 61 -21.84 1.16 4.48
CA HIS A 61 -20.53 0.52 4.35
C HIS A 61 -19.63 0.76 5.59
N LEU A 62 -19.68 1.96 6.18
CA LEU A 62 -18.93 2.29 7.41
C LEU A 62 -19.45 1.56 8.66
N ARG A 63 -20.73 1.18 8.72
CA ARG A 63 -21.30 0.42 9.86
C ARG A 63 -20.73 -0.99 9.95
N VAL A 64 -20.63 -1.70 8.83
CA VAL A 64 -20.09 -3.08 8.75
C VAL A 64 -18.60 -3.14 9.14
N CYS A 65 -17.86 -2.04 8.93
CA CYS A 65 -16.42 -1.95 9.18
C CYS A 65 -16.03 -1.59 10.62
N TRP A 66 -16.93 -1.05 11.46
CA TRP A 66 -16.57 -0.51 12.79
C TRP A 66 -17.55 -0.86 13.91
N MET A 67 -17.33 -2.01 14.55
CA MET A 67 -17.69 -2.22 15.96
C MET A 67 -16.56 -2.85 16.77
N ARG A 68 -16.15 -2.18 17.85
CA ARG A 68 -15.45 -2.79 18.99
C ARG A 68 -16.40 -2.78 20.19
N PRO A 69 -16.64 -3.91 20.86
CA PRO A 69 -17.40 -3.91 22.10
C PRO A 69 -16.56 -3.35 23.26
N LEU A 70 -17.18 -2.50 24.08
CA LEU A 70 -16.74 -2.22 25.45
C LEU A 70 -17.81 -2.77 26.40
N LEU A 71 -17.37 -3.41 27.49
CA LEU A 71 -18.23 -4.16 28.41
C LEU A 71 -19.08 -3.25 29.31
N PRO A 72 -20.21 -3.75 29.84
CA PRO A 72 -21.32 -2.90 30.30
C PRO A 72 -21.34 -2.62 31.81
N SER A 73 -22.36 -1.84 32.21
CA SER A 73 -22.86 -1.58 33.57
C SER A 73 -22.35 -0.31 34.26
N PHE A 74 -23.19 0.73 34.28
CA PHE A 74 -23.96 1.09 35.49
C PHE A 74 -25.18 1.92 35.07
N ALA A 75 -26.28 1.85 35.83
CA ALA A 75 -27.58 2.43 35.46
C ALA A 75 -27.93 3.67 36.30
N LEU A 76 -28.61 4.64 35.68
CA LEU A 76 -29.45 5.67 36.31
C LEU A 76 -30.51 6.16 35.28
N PRO A 77 -31.68 6.67 35.70
CA PRO A 77 -32.86 6.77 34.83
C PRO A 77 -33.06 8.12 34.11
N ASN A 78 -34.07 8.10 33.23
CA ASN A 78 -34.53 9.11 32.27
C ASN A 78 -34.86 10.54 32.81
N PRO A 79 -35.03 11.54 31.91
CA PRO A 79 -34.65 12.94 32.15
C PRO A 79 -35.82 13.93 32.29
N ILE A 80 -35.52 15.22 32.48
CA ILE A 80 -36.43 16.33 32.12
C ILE A 80 -35.70 17.65 31.78
N LYS A 81 -35.96 18.14 30.56
CA LYS A 81 -36.10 19.54 30.05
C LYS A 81 -35.07 20.65 30.40
N THR A 82 -34.50 21.21 29.33
CA THR A 82 -33.97 22.58 29.14
C THR A 82 -35.10 23.65 29.15
N PRO A 83 -34.88 24.98 28.90
CA PRO A 83 -33.64 25.78 28.69
C PRO A 83 -33.54 27.10 29.51
N LEU A 84 -32.46 27.90 29.37
CA LEU A 84 -32.46 29.31 28.88
C LEU A 84 -31.19 30.13 29.21
N PHE A 85 -31.02 31.23 28.45
CA PHE A 85 -29.93 32.24 28.47
C PHE A 85 -29.97 33.16 29.72
N PHE A 86 -28.82 33.73 30.15
CA PHE A 86 -28.48 35.17 29.95
C PHE A 86 -27.07 35.62 30.45
N SER A 87 -26.50 36.61 29.74
CA SER A 87 -25.54 37.69 30.11
C SER A 87 -24.51 37.59 31.27
N LEU A 88 -23.22 37.71 30.89
CA LEU A 88 -22.28 38.84 31.16
C LEU A 88 -22.10 39.48 32.57
N LEU A 89 -20.81 39.77 32.85
CA LEU A 89 -20.22 40.84 33.70
C LEU A 89 -20.39 40.78 35.23
N PHE A 90 -19.26 40.73 35.97
CA PHE A 90 -18.76 41.87 36.76
C PHE A 90 -17.34 41.62 37.34
N HIS A 91 -16.48 42.64 37.28
CA HIS A 91 -15.27 42.84 38.10
C HIS A 91 -15.60 43.97 39.13
N PRO A 92 -14.85 44.27 40.22
CA PRO A 92 -13.38 44.46 40.22
C PRO A 92 -12.60 44.20 41.56
N SER A 93 -11.28 44.46 41.57
CA SER A 93 -10.47 45.03 42.71
C SER A 93 -10.31 44.26 44.05
N SER A 94 -9.28 44.46 44.91
CA SER A 94 -7.97 45.16 44.82
C SER A 94 -7.06 44.90 46.06
N ALA A 95 -5.78 44.51 45.85
CA ALA A 95 -4.58 44.73 46.71
C ALA A 95 -4.58 44.19 48.19
N ALA A 96 -3.50 44.16 48.99
CA ALA A 96 -2.07 44.54 48.84
C ALA A 96 -1.14 43.72 49.82
N ALA A 97 0.19 43.65 49.53
CA ALA A 97 1.38 43.50 50.44
C ALA A 97 1.39 42.49 51.64
N SER A 98 2.47 41.82 52.08
CA SER A 98 3.90 41.59 51.67
C SER A 98 4.48 40.43 52.56
N THR A 99 5.77 40.12 52.86
CA THR A 99 7.10 40.74 52.66
C THR A 99 8.27 39.69 52.73
N LEU A 100 9.41 40.00 52.11
CA LEU A 100 10.83 39.66 52.41
C LEU A 100 11.25 38.46 53.35
N ARG A 101 12.07 37.52 52.83
CA ARG A 101 13.57 37.45 53.04
C ARG A 101 14.28 36.26 52.33
N ARG A 102 15.61 36.39 52.19
CA ARG A 102 16.66 35.43 51.72
C ARG A 102 17.79 35.43 52.80
N PRO A 103 18.73 34.45 52.90
CA PRO A 103 19.85 34.32 51.94
C PRO A 103 20.49 32.90 51.79
N THR A 104 21.61 32.85 51.05
CA THR A 104 22.58 31.75 50.84
C THR A 104 24.01 32.31 51.13
N PRO A 105 25.19 31.70 50.80
CA PRO A 105 25.56 30.30 50.45
C PRO A 105 26.76 29.79 51.31
N LEU A 106 27.43 28.68 50.92
CA LEU A 106 28.87 28.45 51.18
C LEU A 106 29.50 27.40 50.23
N PHE A 107 30.84 27.30 50.22
CA PHE A 107 31.72 26.53 49.32
C PHE A 107 32.62 25.55 50.12
N LEU A 108 33.13 24.47 49.50
CA LEU A 108 34.53 23.99 49.61
C LEU A 108 34.84 22.76 48.72
N SER A 109 36.13 22.38 48.64
CA SER A 109 36.73 21.37 47.75
C SER A 109 37.79 20.51 48.49
N PHE A 110 38.25 19.39 47.89
CA PHE A 110 39.65 18.88 47.81
C PHE A 110 39.78 17.34 47.57
N LEU A 111 40.97 16.92 47.11
CA LEU A 111 41.48 15.55 46.86
C LEU A 111 42.72 15.31 47.81
N PRO A 112 43.56 14.22 47.80
CA PRO A 112 43.67 13.07 46.87
C PRO A 112 44.04 11.65 47.44
N ALA A 113 43.98 10.65 46.54
CA ALA A 113 44.90 9.47 46.34
C ALA A 113 45.28 8.42 47.42
N SER A 114 45.23 7.12 47.04
CA SER A 114 46.29 6.09 47.24
C SER A 114 46.02 4.78 46.44
N PHE A 115 46.96 3.81 46.43
CA PHE A 115 47.21 2.80 45.36
C PHE A 115 46.71 1.34 45.59
N ARG A 116 46.16 0.70 44.52
CA ARG A 116 46.38 -0.69 43.95
C ARG A 116 46.37 -1.96 44.88
N PRO A 117 46.31 -3.23 44.36
CA PRO A 117 46.43 -3.73 42.97
C PRO A 117 45.41 -4.83 42.47
N ARG A 118 45.38 -5.00 41.13
CA ARG A 118 45.14 -6.24 40.32
C ARG A 118 43.96 -7.20 40.60
N SER A 119 43.11 -7.34 39.58
CA SER A 119 43.02 -8.57 38.75
C SER A 119 42.58 -8.21 37.31
N PHE A 120 42.78 -9.10 36.34
CA PHE A 120 42.38 -8.92 34.93
C PHE A 120 41.28 -9.92 34.56
N SER A 121 40.25 -9.46 33.85
CA SER A 121 39.43 -10.28 32.95
C SER A 121 39.21 -9.49 31.66
N ASN A 122 39.30 -10.16 30.50
CA ASN A 122 39.18 -9.50 29.21
C ASN A 122 37.70 -9.22 28.89
N SER A 123 37.40 -7.96 28.57
CA SER A 123 36.12 -7.51 28.03
C SER A 123 36.39 -6.60 26.83
N PRO A 124 35.66 -6.71 25.71
CA PRO A 124 35.77 -5.76 24.61
C PRO A 124 35.32 -4.34 25.05
N PRO A 125 35.89 -3.27 24.48
CA PRO A 125 35.71 -1.91 24.98
C PRO A 125 34.29 -1.37 24.78
N THR A 126 33.75 -0.75 25.82
CA THR A 126 32.43 -0.11 25.84
C THR A 126 32.38 1.12 24.92
N MET A 127 31.33 1.27 24.12
CA MET A 127 31.09 2.51 23.37
C MET A 127 30.68 3.65 24.31
N ALA A 128 31.26 4.84 24.13
CA ALA A 128 30.98 6.02 24.94
C ALA A 128 29.82 6.84 24.36
N ILE A 129 28.95 7.36 25.24
CA ILE A 129 27.78 8.16 24.87
C ILE A 129 28.19 9.64 24.69
N PRO A 130 27.94 10.28 23.53
CA PRO A 130 28.09 11.74 23.40
C PRO A 130 27.01 12.50 24.18
N PRO A 131 27.29 13.71 24.67
CA PRO A 131 26.43 14.40 25.64
C PRO A 131 25.10 14.89 25.04
N LYS A 132 24.07 14.97 25.88
CA LYS A 132 22.75 15.51 25.52
C LYS A 132 22.86 16.96 25.05
N LEU A 133 22.39 17.25 23.84
CA LEU A 133 21.92 18.59 23.49
C LEU A 133 20.68 18.94 24.32
N LEU A 134 20.58 20.21 24.73
CA LEU A 134 19.54 20.68 25.65
C LEU A 134 18.20 20.84 24.93
N SER A 135 17.23 20.01 25.30
CA SER A 135 15.86 20.08 24.80
C SER A 135 15.12 21.32 25.33
N SER A 136 14.73 22.23 24.44
CA SER A 136 13.63 23.15 24.71
C SER A 136 12.34 22.35 24.85
N SER A 137 11.69 22.41 26.00
CA SER A 137 10.54 21.56 26.34
C SER A 137 9.27 21.95 25.57
N ALA A 138 8.96 21.21 24.51
CA ALA A 138 7.63 21.21 23.90
C ALA A 138 6.70 20.27 24.69
N SER A 139 5.53 20.79 25.11
CA SER A 139 4.58 20.05 25.96
C SER A 139 3.87 18.94 25.21
N ILE A 140 3.83 17.73 25.78
CA ILE A 140 3.05 16.60 25.25
C ILE A 140 1.56 16.91 25.43
N ALA A 141 0.82 16.98 24.32
CA ALA A 141 -0.64 17.02 24.30
C ALA A 141 -1.17 15.63 23.87
N THR A 142 -1.96 15.00 24.73
CA THR A 142 -2.57 13.68 24.47
C THR A 142 -3.79 13.76 23.57
N THR A 143 -4.02 12.69 22.81
CA THR A 143 -5.09 12.50 21.81
C THR A 143 -6.51 12.83 22.27
N SER A 144 -7.31 13.43 21.38
CA SER A 144 -8.78 13.42 21.48
C SER A 144 -9.49 13.35 20.11
N SER A 145 -10.43 12.41 20.01
CA SER A 145 -11.61 12.35 19.11
C SER A 145 -11.51 12.74 17.62
N LEU A 146 -11.95 11.79 16.80
CA LEU A 146 -12.27 11.86 15.37
C LEU A 146 -13.05 13.13 14.95
N GLY A 147 -12.56 13.81 13.91
CA GLY A 147 -13.25 14.88 13.19
C GLY A 147 -12.67 15.02 11.77
N SER A 148 -13.53 15.20 10.76
CA SER A 148 -13.15 15.08 9.35
C SER A 148 -12.46 16.33 8.79
N ASN A 149 -11.22 16.55 9.20
CA ASN A 149 -10.30 17.47 8.53
C ASN A 149 -9.41 16.67 7.58
N SER A 150 -9.35 17.07 6.30
CA SER A 150 -8.30 16.61 5.38
C SER A 150 -6.97 17.18 5.86
N VAL A 151 -6.15 16.35 6.52
CA VAL A 151 -4.76 16.69 6.81
C VAL A 151 -4.04 16.81 5.48
N ASP A 152 -3.70 18.03 5.07
CA ASP A 152 -2.95 18.23 3.84
C ASP A 152 -1.50 17.78 4.06
N HIS A 153 -1.24 16.53 3.70
CA HIS A 153 0.06 15.91 3.87
C HIS A 153 1.13 16.63 3.04
N GLY A 154 2.35 16.74 3.57
CA GLY A 154 3.50 17.24 2.83
C GLY A 154 3.74 16.51 1.49
N LEU A 155 4.44 17.15 0.56
CA LEU A 155 4.80 16.54 -0.72
C LEU A 155 5.61 15.25 -0.48
N ALA A 156 6.61 15.28 0.41
CA ALA A 156 7.39 14.11 0.80
C ALA A 156 6.50 12.94 1.27
N ALA A 157 5.49 13.23 2.10
CA ALA A 157 4.54 12.24 2.60
C ALA A 157 3.57 11.72 1.51
N LYS A 158 3.13 12.58 0.58
CA LYS A 158 2.35 12.19 -0.61
C LYS A 158 3.14 11.25 -1.52
N LEU A 159 4.40 11.56 -1.79
CA LEU A 159 5.32 10.74 -2.61
C LEU A 159 5.62 9.39 -1.92
N TRP A 160 5.87 9.39 -0.61
CA TRP A 160 6.06 8.16 0.17
C TRP A 160 4.85 7.21 0.12
N ILE A 161 3.63 7.75 0.12
CA ILE A 161 2.40 6.94 -0.06
C ILE A 161 2.28 6.42 -1.50
N LYS A 162 2.60 7.26 -2.49
CA LYS A 162 2.50 6.94 -3.92
C LYS A 162 3.48 5.85 -4.37
N PHE A 163 4.68 5.80 -3.81
CA PHE A 163 5.74 4.85 -4.17
C PHE A 163 5.93 3.71 -3.13
N ARG A 164 4.83 3.32 -2.46
CA ARG A 164 4.79 2.14 -1.58
C ARG A 164 5.10 0.82 -2.31
N ARG A 165 4.90 0.75 -3.63
CA ARG A 165 5.27 -0.41 -4.44
C ARG A 165 6.77 -0.68 -4.30
N GLU A 166 7.59 0.32 -4.54
CA GLU A 166 9.06 0.22 -4.48
C GLU A 166 9.54 -0.11 -3.06
N LEU A 167 8.87 0.42 -2.02
CA LEU A 167 9.08 0.01 -0.64
C LEU A 167 8.86 -1.51 -0.45
N HIS A 168 7.73 -2.06 -0.87
CA HIS A 168 7.48 -3.50 -0.74
C HIS A 168 8.49 -4.33 -1.54
N LEU A 169 8.84 -3.87 -2.74
CA LEU A 169 9.88 -4.53 -3.56
C LEU A 169 11.24 -4.56 -2.85
N ALA A 170 11.63 -3.49 -2.14
CA ALA A 170 12.83 -3.48 -1.30
C ALA A 170 12.69 -4.43 -0.10
N MET A 171 11.59 -4.36 0.65
CA MET A 171 11.31 -5.19 1.83
C MET A 171 11.43 -6.68 1.56
N TYR A 172 10.82 -7.16 0.47
CA TYR A 172 10.81 -8.58 0.11
C TYR A 172 12.02 -9.00 -0.75
N THR A 173 13.10 -8.21 -0.81
CA THR A 173 14.36 -8.68 -1.40
C THR A 173 14.93 -9.87 -0.62
N PRO A 174 15.56 -10.86 -1.30
CA PRO A 174 16.22 -11.99 -0.64
C PRO A 174 17.25 -11.56 0.42
N PHE A 175 17.95 -10.45 0.15
CA PHE A 175 18.91 -9.83 1.06
C PHE A 175 18.26 -9.35 2.36
N LEU A 176 17.25 -8.49 2.26
CA LEU A 176 16.66 -7.83 3.42
C LEU A 176 15.83 -8.80 4.27
N VAL A 177 15.13 -9.75 3.63
CA VAL A 177 14.47 -10.86 4.32
C VAL A 177 15.48 -11.70 5.10
N SER A 178 16.63 -12.06 4.52
CA SER A 178 17.69 -12.79 5.25
C SER A 178 18.33 -11.97 6.38
N LEU A 179 18.51 -10.66 6.20
CA LEU A 179 19.05 -9.74 7.21
C LEU A 179 18.11 -9.63 8.42
N ALA A 180 16.82 -9.41 8.15
CA ALA A 180 15.75 -9.29 9.15
C ALA A 180 15.44 -10.62 9.88
N SER A 181 15.66 -11.74 9.20
CA SER A 181 15.62 -13.07 9.82
C SER A 181 16.87 -13.39 10.64
N GLY A 182 17.93 -12.59 10.53
CA GLY A 182 19.19 -12.77 11.26
C GLY A 182 20.12 -13.82 10.67
N ASN A 183 19.86 -14.28 9.45
CA ASN A 183 20.51 -15.45 8.85
C ASN A 183 21.15 -15.22 7.47
N LEU A 184 21.26 -13.96 7.04
CA LEU A 184 22.15 -13.52 5.96
C LEU A 184 23.60 -13.96 6.22
N LYS A 185 24.30 -14.48 5.20
CA LYS A 185 25.75 -14.76 5.25
C LYS A 185 26.55 -13.49 5.48
N ALA A 186 27.54 -13.55 6.37
CA ALA A 186 28.38 -12.41 6.74
C ALA A 186 29.13 -11.79 5.55
N ASP A 187 29.49 -12.58 4.53
CA ASP A 187 30.19 -12.09 3.34
C ASP A 187 29.28 -11.31 2.38
N THR A 188 27.98 -11.64 2.32
CA THR A 188 26.99 -10.81 1.63
C THR A 188 26.80 -9.47 2.37
N PHE A 189 26.77 -9.48 3.71
CA PHE A 189 26.71 -8.25 4.49
C PHE A 189 27.98 -7.39 4.34
N ARG A 190 29.17 -8.01 4.31
CA ARG A 190 30.45 -7.35 3.97
C ARG A 190 30.40 -6.67 2.60
N HIS A 191 29.88 -7.37 1.58
CA HIS A 191 29.73 -6.80 0.24
C HIS A 191 28.78 -5.59 0.25
N TYR A 192 27.61 -5.71 0.87
CA TYR A 192 26.65 -4.62 1.04
C TYR A 192 27.29 -3.38 1.69
N ILE A 193 28.00 -3.54 2.81
CA ILE A 193 28.71 -2.44 3.49
C ILE A 193 29.81 -1.82 2.60
N ALA A 194 30.45 -2.59 1.72
CA ALA A 194 31.42 -2.07 0.76
C ALA A 194 30.77 -1.25 -0.37
N GLN A 195 29.60 -1.67 -0.86
CA GLN A 195 28.80 -0.90 -1.83
C GLN A 195 28.27 0.39 -1.21
N ASP A 196 27.78 0.31 0.02
CA ASP A 196 27.28 1.45 0.79
C ASP A 196 28.38 2.49 1.05
N ALA A 197 29.59 2.04 1.38
CA ALA A 197 30.77 2.90 1.47
C ALA A 197 31.19 3.55 0.14
N HIS A 198 30.70 3.12 -1.03
CA HIS A 198 30.80 3.87 -2.29
C HIS A 198 29.62 4.84 -2.47
N PHE A 199 28.41 4.39 -2.16
CA PHE A 199 27.18 5.19 -2.21
C PHE A 199 27.26 6.45 -1.34
N LEU A 200 27.60 6.30 -0.06
CA LEU A 200 27.68 7.41 0.91
C LEU A 200 28.69 8.51 0.50
N LYS A 201 29.74 8.17 -0.26
CA LYS A 201 30.69 9.16 -0.82
C LYS A 201 30.01 10.05 -1.87
N ALA A 202 29.23 9.44 -2.76
CA ALA A 202 28.44 10.19 -3.75
C ALA A 202 27.29 10.96 -3.09
N PHE A 203 26.67 10.39 -2.05
CA PHE A 203 25.60 11.02 -1.26
C PHE A 203 26.11 12.28 -0.55
N ALA A 204 27.28 12.24 0.10
CA ALA A 204 27.90 13.40 0.72
C ALA A 204 28.26 14.52 -0.29
N HIS A 205 28.73 14.14 -1.48
CA HIS A 205 29.04 15.09 -2.57
C HIS A 205 27.76 15.66 -3.23
N ALA A 206 26.68 14.88 -3.32
CA ALA A 206 25.38 15.37 -3.76
C ALA A 206 24.81 16.42 -2.79
N TYR A 207 24.93 16.21 -1.47
CA TYR A 207 24.61 17.25 -0.49
C TYR A 207 25.52 18.48 -0.61
N GLU A 208 26.82 18.33 -0.90
CA GLU A 208 27.72 19.48 -1.09
C GLU A 208 27.29 20.37 -2.26
N LEU A 209 26.95 19.76 -3.39
CA LEU A 209 26.40 20.47 -4.56
C LEU A 209 25.02 21.08 -4.29
N ALA A 210 24.17 20.42 -3.48
CA ALA A 210 22.88 20.98 -3.06
C ALA A 210 23.04 22.17 -2.08
N GLU A 211 24.01 22.10 -1.17
CA GLU A 211 24.38 23.17 -0.23
C GLU A 211 24.89 24.41 -0.97
N GLU A 212 25.76 24.21 -1.98
CA GLU A 212 26.16 25.30 -2.87
C GLU A 212 24.97 25.91 -3.62
N CYS A 213 24.01 25.08 -4.04
CA CYS A 213 22.90 25.49 -4.90
C CYS A 213 21.70 26.14 -4.18
N ALA A 214 21.50 25.88 -2.89
CA ALA A 214 20.46 26.57 -2.11
C ALA A 214 20.76 28.07 -1.99
N ASP A 215 19.73 28.93 -2.13
CA ASP A 215 19.85 30.38 -1.93
C ASP A 215 19.50 30.81 -0.49
N ASP A 216 18.57 30.10 0.15
CA ASP A 216 18.16 30.34 1.54
C ASP A 216 19.18 29.80 2.56
N ASP A 217 19.43 30.56 3.63
CA ASP A 217 20.45 30.21 4.64
C ASP A 217 20.01 29.10 5.61
N ASP A 218 18.72 29.03 5.98
CA ASP A 218 18.20 27.93 6.82
C ASP A 218 18.25 26.60 6.04
N ALA A 219 17.95 26.63 4.74
CA ALA A 219 18.11 25.49 3.83
C ALA A 219 19.58 25.04 3.70
N LYS A 220 20.54 25.97 3.52
CA LYS A 220 21.98 25.64 3.50
C LYS A 220 22.42 24.97 4.80
N LEU A 221 22.01 25.51 5.95
CA LEU A 221 22.34 24.94 7.26
C LEU A 221 21.75 23.52 7.43
N ALA A 222 20.50 23.31 7.01
CA ALA A 222 19.88 21.99 7.05
C ALA A 222 20.62 20.97 6.16
N ILE A 223 21.04 21.36 4.95
CA ILE A 223 21.83 20.49 4.05
C ILE A 223 23.22 20.21 4.64
N ALA A 224 23.88 21.22 5.21
CA ALA A 224 25.20 21.07 5.83
C ALA A 224 25.19 20.11 7.04
N ASP A 225 24.15 20.15 7.88
CA ASP A 225 23.98 19.20 8.98
C ASP A 225 23.70 17.76 8.49
N LEU A 226 22.89 17.58 7.44
CA LEU A 226 22.67 16.27 6.80
C LEU A 226 23.98 15.74 6.17
N ARG A 227 24.72 16.59 5.47
CA ARG A 227 26.04 16.28 4.90
C ARG A 227 27.04 15.85 5.98
N LYS A 228 27.07 16.57 7.10
CA LYS A 228 27.91 16.27 8.25
C LYS A 228 27.58 14.92 8.87
N ALA A 229 26.30 14.58 9.03
CA ALA A 229 25.88 13.27 9.54
C ALA A 229 26.41 12.12 8.67
N VAL A 230 26.29 12.22 7.35
CA VAL A 230 26.83 11.23 6.39
C VAL A 230 28.37 11.16 6.44
N LEU A 231 29.05 12.30 6.62
CA LEU A 231 30.50 12.35 6.81
C LEU A 231 30.95 11.84 8.19
N GLU A 232 30.06 11.71 9.16
CA GLU A 232 30.31 11.04 10.45
C GLU A 232 30.04 9.53 10.34
N GLU A 233 28.97 9.12 9.67
CA GLU A 233 28.68 7.72 9.33
C GLU A 233 29.81 7.10 8.50
N LEU A 234 30.29 7.74 7.43
CA LEU A 234 31.47 7.30 6.67
C LEU A 234 32.72 7.07 7.54
N LYS A 235 32.94 7.87 8.59
CA LYS A 235 34.05 7.65 9.54
C LYS A 235 33.79 6.44 10.44
N MET A 236 32.53 6.17 10.78
CA MET A 236 32.11 4.95 11.50
C MET A 236 32.21 3.68 10.65
N HIS A 237 31.91 3.70 9.34
CA HIS A 237 32.17 2.54 8.46
C HIS A 237 33.67 2.18 8.44
N ASN A 238 34.54 3.19 8.30
CA ASN A 238 35.99 3.00 8.35
C ASN A 238 36.47 2.45 9.70
N SER A 239 35.88 2.85 10.83
CA SER A 239 36.25 2.30 12.15
C SER A 239 35.62 0.93 12.44
N PHE A 240 34.42 0.64 11.93
CA PHE A 240 33.76 -0.66 12.05
C PHE A 240 34.55 -1.76 11.33
N VAL A 241 35.05 -1.46 10.13
CA VAL A 241 35.99 -2.31 9.36
C VAL A 241 37.23 -2.66 10.19
N LEU A 242 37.83 -1.67 10.85
CA LEU A 242 39.01 -1.85 11.71
C LEU A 242 38.70 -2.61 13.00
N VAL A 243 37.47 -2.53 13.52
CA VAL A 243 37.03 -3.19 14.77
C VAL A 243 36.55 -4.63 14.56
N MET A 244 36.20 -5.01 13.33
CA MET A 244 35.79 -6.39 12.99
C MET A 244 36.96 -7.31 12.59
N ASP A 245 38.21 -6.88 12.78
CA ASP A 245 39.44 -7.56 12.35
C ASP A 245 39.45 -7.95 10.85
N TRP A 246 38.79 -7.17 9.99
CA TRP A 246 38.82 -7.40 8.53
C TRP A 246 40.13 -6.92 7.88
N GLY A 247 40.94 -6.12 8.59
CA GLY A 247 42.31 -5.75 8.22
C GLY A 247 42.49 -4.77 7.05
N ILE A 248 41.53 -4.71 6.12
CA ILE A 248 41.59 -3.92 4.87
C ILE A 248 40.26 -3.17 4.67
N ASP A 249 40.32 -1.99 4.06
CA ASP A 249 39.17 -1.19 3.63
C ASP A 249 38.41 -1.88 2.48
N PRO A 250 37.18 -2.40 2.69
CA PRO A 250 36.44 -3.14 1.68
C PRO A 250 36.11 -2.30 0.44
N ALA A 251 36.00 -0.98 0.58
CA ALA A 251 35.72 -0.09 -0.54
C ALA A 251 36.94 0.16 -1.45
N LYS A 252 38.10 -0.46 -1.15
CA LYS A 252 39.26 -0.51 -2.05
C LYS A 252 39.40 -1.82 -2.82
N GLU A 253 38.79 -2.91 -2.33
CA GLU A 253 38.84 -4.23 -2.98
C GLU A 253 37.55 -4.58 -3.72
N VAL A 254 36.40 -4.18 -3.19
CA VAL A 254 35.09 -4.45 -3.79
C VAL A 254 34.76 -3.38 -4.84
N ILE A 255 34.70 -3.81 -6.10
CA ILE A 255 34.26 -2.98 -7.24
C ILE A 255 32.77 -2.64 -7.07
N ALA A 256 32.39 -1.40 -7.39
CA ALA A 256 31.00 -0.96 -7.33
C ALA A 256 30.09 -1.78 -8.26
N THR A 257 28.94 -2.26 -7.78
CA THR A 257 27.99 -3.01 -8.65
C THR A 257 27.36 -2.10 -9.70
N SER A 258 26.78 -2.67 -10.76
CA SER A 258 26.01 -1.87 -11.73
C SER A 258 24.83 -1.13 -11.09
N ALA A 259 24.19 -1.65 -10.04
CA ALA A 259 23.13 -0.94 -9.32
C ALA A 259 23.69 0.26 -8.54
N THR A 260 24.79 0.04 -7.80
CA THR A 260 25.51 1.08 -7.06
C THR A 260 25.98 2.20 -7.98
N VAL A 261 26.62 1.88 -9.11
CA VAL A 261 27.09 2.86 -10.10
C VAL A 261 25.92 3.66 -10.68
N LYS A 262 24.84 2.99 -11.14
CA LYS A 262 23.61 3.67 -11.62
C LYS A 262 23.07 4.66 -10.58
N TYR A 263 23.02 4.27 -9.31
CA TYR A 263 22.45 5.11 -8.25
C TYR A 263 23.37 6.32 -7.98
N THR A 264 24.68 6.10 -7.85
CA THR A 264 25.63 7.20 -7.64
C THR A 264 25.69 8.16 -8.83
N ASP A 265 25.64 7.64 -10.06
CA ASP A 265 25.58 8.46 -11.27
C ASP A 265 24.29 9.28 -11.34
N PHE A 266 23.14 8.69 -10.97
CA PHE A 266 21.86 9.39 -10.90
C PHE A 266 21.86 10.55 -9.89
N LEU A 267 22.37 10.31 -8.67
CA LEU A 267 22.47 11.36 -7.64
C LEU A 267 23.41 12.48 -8.08
N LEU A 268 24.60 12.14 -8.56
CA LEU A 268 25.59 13.13 -8.99
C LEU A 268 25.18 13.87 -10.27
N ALA A 269 24.44 13.23 -11.19
CA ALA A 269 23.84 13.89 -12.35
C ALA A 269 22.77 14.90 -11.92
N THR A 270 21.86 14.49 -11.02
CA THR A 270 20.81 15.36 -10.46
C THR A 270 21.41 16.57 -9.76
N ALA A 271 22.39 16.34 -8.88
CA ALA A 271 23.12 17.38 -8.15
C ALA A 271 23.97 18.30 -9.06
N SER A 272 24.46 17.79 -10.19
CA SER A 272 25.09 18.60 -11.26
C SER A 272 24.09 19.36 -12.14
N GLY A 273 22.79 19.31 -11.84
CA GLY A 273 21.72 19.92 -12.65
C GLY A 273 21.48 19.27 -14.01
N LYS A 274 21.92 18.01 -14.21
CA LYS A 274 21.71 17.22 -15.43
C LYS A 274 20.40 16.41 -15.35
N VAL A 275 19.29 17.10 -15.07
CA VAL A 275 17.96 16.48 -14.94
C VAL A 275 17.24 16.49 -16.30
N GLU A 276 16.61 15.38 -16.68
CA GLU A 276 15.87 15.29 -17.94
C GLU A 276 14.68 16.27 -17.99
N GLY A 277 14.46 16.89 -19.14
CA GLY A 277 13.47 17.97 -19.31
C GLY A 277 13.93 19.35 -18.79
N VAL A 278 14.91 19.40 -17.89
CA VAL A 278 15.45 20.66 -17.37
C VAL A 278 16.57 21.17 -18.28
N LYS A 279 16.55 22.46 -18.61
CA LYS A 279 17.72 23.15 -19.17
C LYS A 279 18.73 23.33 -18.03
N GLY A 280 19.75 22.47 -17.99
CA GLY A 280 20.79 22.52 -16.96
C GLY A 280 21.44 23.90 -16.82
N PRO A 281 21.92 24.26 -15.62
CA PRO A 281 22.30 25.63 -15.29
C PRO A 281 23.40 26.17 -16.23
N GLY A 282 23.05 27.21 -16.98
CA GLY A 282 24.02 27.98 -17.76
C GLY A 282 24.97 28.77 -16.85
N LYS A 283 26.03 29.36 -17.43
CA LYS A 283 27.00 30.23 -16.72
C LYS A 283 26.42 31.49 -16.05
N LEU A 284 25.11 31.72 -16.16
CA LEU A 284 24.37 32.85 -15.61
C LEU A 284 23.07 32.39 -14.91
N ALA A 285 23.07 31.18 -14.32
CA ALA A 285 21.91 30.66 -13.58
C ALA A 285 21.54 31.58 -12.41
N THR A 286 20.27 31.94 -12.33
CA THR A 286 19.71 32.76 -11.24
C THR A 286 19.68 31.99 -9.91
N PRO A 287 19.62 32.68 -8.75
CA PRO A 287 19.54 32.00 -7.45
C PRO A 287 18.31 31.09 -7.32
N PHE A 288 17.20 31.45 -7.98
CA PHE A 288 16.02 30.59 -8.12
C PHE A 288 16.33 29.31 -8.90
N GLU A 289 16.96 29.41 -10.09
CA GLU A 289 17.35 28.22 -10.87
C GLU A 289 18.33 27.31 -10.13
N ARG A 290 19.24 27.87 -9.31
CA ARG A 290 20.12 27.08 -8.43
C ARG A 290 19.32 26.38 -7.32
N THR A 291 18.41 27.09 -6.65
CA THR A 291 17.55 26.52 -5.59
C THR A 291 16.70 25.36 -6.10
N LYS A 292 16.27 25.37 -7.37
CA LYS A 292 15.60 24.22 -8.00
C LYS A 292 16.50 22.98 -8.10
N ILE A 293 17.79 23.13 -8.36
CA ILE A 293 18.74 22.00 -8.33
C ILE A 293 18.89 21.44 -6.93
N ALA A 294 18.91 22.29 -5.89
CA ALA A 294 18.85 21.82 -4.50
C ALA A 294 17.56 21.03 -4.24
N ALA A 295 16.38 21.55 -4.63
CA ALA A 295 15.10 20.85 -4.49
C ALA A 295 15.08 19.47 -5.18
N TYR A 296 15.55 19.40 -6.44
CA TYR A 296 15.68 18.16 -7.20
C TYR A 296 16.64 17.17 -6.55
N THR A 297 17.75 17.65 -6.00
CA THR A 297 18.76 16.81 -5.33
C THR A 297 18.21 16.23 -4.04
N ILE A 298 17.56 17.04 -3.21
CA ILE A 298 16.89 16.55 -2.01
C ILE A 298 15.79 15.54 -2.38
N ALA A 299 14.96 15.80 -3.40
CA ALA A 299 13.94 14.85 -3.86
C ALA A 299 14.50 13.47 -4.28
N ALA A 300 15.69 13.44 -4.88
CA ALA A 300 16.39 12.21 -5.24
C ALA A 300 17.00 11.47 -4.03
N MET A 301 17.24 12.18 -2.91
CA MET A 301 17.90 11.68 -1.69
C MET A 301 16.93 11.36 -0.55
N THR A 302 15.75 12.00 -0.47
CA THR A 302 14.69 11.70 0.52
C THR A 302 14.29 10.21 0.53
N PRO A 303 14.16 9.49 -0.63
CA PRO A 303 13.91 8.06 -0.65
C PRO A 303 14.83 7.22 0.25
N CYS A 304 16.15 7.44 0.18
CA CYS A 304 17.14 6.74 1.01
C CYS A 304 16.87 6.97 2.50
N MET A 305 16.90 8.24 2.92
CA MET A 305 16.71 8.64 4.32
C MET A 305 15.39 8.10 4.89
N ARG A 306 14.31 8.18 4.10
CA ARG A 306 12.98 7.74 4.49
C ARG A 306 12.84 6.21 4.55
N LEU A 307 13.36 5.50 3.55
CA LEU A 307 13.29 4.04 3.49
C LEU A 307 14.09 3.40 4.64
N TYR A 308 15.32 3.83 4.86
CA TYR A 308 16.14 3.31 5.96
C TYR A 308 15.50 3.59 7.33
N ALA A 309 14.95 4.79 7.53
CA ALA A 309 14.22 5.12 8.76
C ALA A 309 12.99 4.24 8.97
N PHE A 310 12.22 3.95 7.91
CA PHE A 310 11.10 3.02 7.97
C PHE A 310 11.57 1.59 8.30
N LEU A 311 12.55 1.06 7.55
CA LEU A 311 13.06 -0.31 7.72
C LEU A 311 13.64 -0.54 9.13
N GLY A 312 14.40 0.43 9.65
CA GLY A 312 14.91 0.37 11.02
C GLY A 312 13.77 0.24 12.04
N LYS A 313 12.70 1.03 11.90
CA LYS A 313 11.53 0.98 12.80
C LYS A 313 10.75 -0.33 12.67
N GLU A 314 10.46 -0.75 11.45
CA GLU A 314 9.71 -1.98 11.19
C GLU A 314 10.46 -3.19 11.80
N LEU A 315 11.74 -3.37 11.47
CA LEU A 315 12.54 -4.49 11.98
C LEU A 315 12.79 -4.44 13.49
N GLN A 316 12.83 -3.25 14.11
CA GLN A 316 12.88 -3.10 15.56
C GLN A 316 11.64 -3.66 16.27
N THR A 317 10.49 -3.83 15.58
CA THR A 317 9.30 -4.49 16.14
C THR A 317 9.24 -5.99 15.88
N LEU A 318 9.99 -6.52 14.90
CA LEU A 318 9.91 -7.90 14.41
C LEU A 318 11.08 -8.81 14.82
N VAL A 319 12.04 -8.25 15.56
CA VAL A 319 13.24 -8.92 16.07
C VAL A 319 13.38 -8.64 17.56
N ASP A 320 13.53 -9.67 18.41
CA ASP A 320 13.89 -9.41 19.81
C ASP A 320 15.39 -9.06 19.89
N LEU A 321 15.67 -7.78 20.12
CA LEU A 321 17.02 -7.25 20.26
C LEU A 321 17.57 -7.37 21.68
N LYS A 322 16.79 -7.80 22.69
CA LYS A 322 17.20 -7.79 24.11
C LYS A 322 18.36 -8.73 24.39
N ASP A 323 18.25 -9.98 23.92
CA ASP A 323 19.23 -11.04 24.20
C ASP A 323 20.55 -10.87 23.42
N GLY A 324 20.61 -9.90 22.49
CA GLY A 324 21.80 -9.57 21.72
C GLY A 324 22.24 -10.64 20.69
N SER A 325 21.44 -11.69 20.53
CA SER A 325 21.71 -12.85 19.67
C SER A 325 21.62 -12.55 18.16
N HIS A 326 20.85 -11.54 17.76
CA HIS A 326 20.65 -11.19 16.35
C HIS A 326 21.92 -10.55 15.73
N PRO A 327 22.57 -11.16 14.73
CA PRO A 327 23.87 -10.68 14.22
C PRO A 327 23.85 -9.24 13.71
N TYR A 328 22.73 -8.83 13.11
CA TYR A 328 22.56 -7.51 12.49
C TYR A 328 21.88 -6.48 13.42
N LYS A 329 21.79 -6.77 14.73
CA LYS A 329 21.19 -5.88 15.75
C LYS A 329 21.67 -4.42 15.63
N LYS A 330 22.97 -4.19 15.46
CA LYS A 330 23.55 -2.84 15.36
C LYS A 330 23.03 -2.04 14.16
N TRP A 331 22.80 -2.69 13.02
CA TRP A 331 22.25 -2.06 11.81
C TRP A 331 20.80 -1.61 12.07
N ILE A 332 19.99 -2.48 12.69
CA ILE A 332 18.60 -2.17 13.07
C ILE A 332 18.56 -1.05 14.12
N GLU A 333 19.44 -1.08 15.13
CA GLU A 333 19.55 -0.04 16.15
C GLU A 333 20.01 1.32 15.58
N ASN A 334 20.87 1.35 14.55
CA ASN A 334 21.30 2.58 13.88
C ASN A 334 20.13 3.30 13.23
N TYR A 335 19.45 2.66 12.27
CA TYR A 335 18.38 3.32 11.50
C TYR A 335 17.09 3.54 12.29
N SER A 336 16.88 2.78 13.38
CA SER A 336 15.77 3.01 14.33
C SER A 336 16.06 4.05 15.42
N CYS A 337 17.29 4.57 15.53
CA CYS A 337 17.65 5.52 16.58
C CYS A 337 16.97 6.90 16.38
N GLY A 338 16.73 7.62 17.48
CA GLY A 338 16.01 8.90 17.43
C GLY A 338 16.67 9.98 16.56
N SER A 339 18.01 9.96 16.43
CA SER A 339 18.75 10.89 15.57
C SER A 339 18.57 10.58 14.08
N PHE A 340 18.64 9.32 13.66
CA PHE A 340 18.43 8.96 12.24
C PHE A 340 16.99 9.28 11.81
N GLN A 341 16.01 8.98 12.67
CA GLN A 341 14.61 9.33 12.46
C GLN A 341 14.40 10.87 12.34
N ALA A 342 15.12 11.66 13.13
CA ALA A 342 15.10 13.12 13.04
C ALA A 342 15.72 13.64 11.73
N SER A 343 16.86 13.08 11.29
CA SER A 343 17.48 13.44 10.01
C SER A 343 16.61 13.05 8.80
N ALA A 344 15.92 11.91 8.87
CA ALA A 344 14.94 11.53 7.84
C ALA A 344 13.77 12.54 7.77
N PHE A 345 13.18 12.89 8.92
CA PHE A 345 12.13 13.91 8.99
C PHE A 345 12.61 15.29 8.53
N GLN A 346 13.84 15.70 8.89
CA GLN A 346 14.47 16.93 8.41
C GLN A 346 14.65 16.94 6.87
N THR A 347 14.92 15.78 6.27
CA THR A 347 15.03 15.64 4.81
C THR A 347 13.65 15.71 4.12
N GLU A 348 12.58 15.23 4.78
CA GLU A 348 11.20 15.37 4.31
C GLU A 348 10.70 16.82 4.42
N ASP A 349 10.91 17.48 5.57
CA ASP A 349 10.56 18.90 5.82
C ASP A 349 11.34 19.86 4.90
N LEU A 350 12.62 19.58 4.62
CA LEU A 350 13.42 20.34 3.67
C LEU A 350 12.90 20.19 2.23
N LEU A 351 12.50 18.97 1.81
CA LEU A 351 11.89 18.74 0.50
C LEU A 351 10.59 19.55 0.35
N ASP A 352 9.72 19.50 1.37
CA ASP A 352 8.47 20.24 1.38
C ASP A 352 8.70 21.75 1.27
N LYS A 353 9.64 22.31 2.05
CA LYS A 353 10.01 23.73 2.03
C LYS A 353 10.57 24.18 0.67
N LEU A 354 11.53 23.46 0.13
CA LEU A 354 12.13 23.78 -1.18
C LEU A 354 11.12 23.67 -2.32
N SER A 355 10.06 22.87 -2.16
CA SER A 355 9.02 22.67 -3.17
C SER A 355 7.93 23.75 -3.19
N VAL A 356 7.81 24.61 -2.17
CA VAL A 356 6.74 25.63 -2.05
C VAL A 356 6.69 26.62 -3.23
N SER A 357 7.84 26.89 -3.86
CA SER A 357 7.96 27.87 -4.95
C SER A 357 7.96 27.26 -6.36
N LEU A 358 7.81 25.92 -6.47
CA LEU A 358 7.87 25.21 -7.74
C LEU A 358 6.54 25.24 -8.50
N THR A 359 6.63 25.26 -9.83
CA THR A 359 5.48 25.08 -10.73
C THR A 359 5.08 23.61 -10.85
N GLY A 360 3.90 23.34 -11.40
CA GLY A 360 3.40 21.96 -11.59
C GLY A 360 4.36 21.07 -12.39
N GLU A 361 4.95 21.59 -13.49
CA GLU A 361 5.94 20.86 -14.30
C GLU A 361 7.21 20.52 -13.50
N GLU A 362 7.59 21.35 -12.54
CA GLU A 362 8.75 21.17 -11.69
C GLU A 362 8.46 20.21 -10.52
N LEU A 363 7.22 20.18 -10.03
CA LEU A 363 6.72 19.15 -9.09
C LEU A 363 6.61 17.78 -9.76
N ASP A 364 6.21 17.71 -11.03
CA ASP A 364 6.26 16.47 -11.84
C ASP A 364 7.70 15.95 -12.01
N ILE A 365 8.71 16.82 -11.98
CA ILE A 365 10.13 16.44 -11.98
C ILE A 365 10.56 15.93 -10.61
N ILE A 366 10.19 16.63 -9.53
CA ILE A 366 10.40 16.17 -8.13
C ILE A 366 9.83 14.75 -7.94
N GLU A 367 8.62 14.49 -8.45
CA GLU A 367 7.99 13.16 -8.39
C GLU A 367 8.80 12.09 -9.12
N LYS A 368 9.26 12.36 -10.35
CA LYS A 368 10.06 11.41 -11.15
C LYS A 368 11.39 11.09 -10.48
N LEU A 369 12.05 12.10 -9.91
CA LEU A 369 13.31 11.94 -9.19
C LEU A 369 13.14 11.11 -7.90
N TYR A 370 12.08 11.37 -7.12
CA TYR A 370 11.75 10.57 -5.95
C TYR A 370 11.43 9.12 -6.34
N HIS A 371 10.66 8.90 -7.41
CA HIS A 371 10.36 7.55 -7.91
C HIS A 371 11.63 6.81 -8.35
N GLN A 372 12.54 7.51 -9.02
CA GLN A 372 13.80 6.94 -9.46
C GLN A 372 14.74 6.61 -8.29
N GLY A 373 14.80 7.45 -7.25
CA GLY A 373 15.49 7.14 -5.99
C GLY A 373 14.92 5.89 -5.32
N MET A 374 13.59 5.81 -5.14
CA MET A 374 12.91 4.63 -4.60
C MET A 374 13.17 3.35 -5.40
N LYS A 375 13.30 3.44 -6.74
CA LYS A 375 13.68 2.30 -7.59
C LYS A 375 15.13 1.89 -7.40
N HIS A 376 16.06 2.85 -7.34
CA HIS A 376 17.48 2.55 -7.14
C HIS A 376 17.76 1.92 -5.78
N GLU A 377 17.03 2.32 -4.73
CA GLU A 377 17.06 1.63 -3.42
C GLU A 377 16.71 0.14 -3.53
N ALA A 378 15.59 -0.17 -4.19
CA ALA A 378 15.16 -1.55 -4.39
C ALA A 378 16.12 -2.33 -5.31
N GLU A 379 16.68 -1.72 -6.37
CA GLU A 379 17.77 -2.31 -7.15
C GLU A 379 19.03 -2.55 -6.30
N PHE A 380 19.37 -1.65 -5.39
CA PHE A 380 20.57 -1.75 -4.53
C PHE A 380 20.45 -2.90 -3.52
N PHE A 381 19.27 -3.11 -2.91
CA PHE A 381 19.03 -4.29 -2.06
C PHE A 381 18.91 -5.59 -2.88
N TYR A 382 18.32 -5.55 -4.08
CA TYR A 382 18.17 -6.72 -4.95
C TYR A 382 19.50 -7.21 -5.53
N ALA A 383 20.43 -6.29 -5.85
CA ALA A 383 21.71 -6.61 -6.48
C ALA A 383 22.76 -7.24 -5.53
N GLN A 384 22.45 -7.42 -4.25
CA GLN A 384 23.40 -7.97 -3.28
C GLN A 384 23.68 -9.45 -3.54
N PRO A 385 24.95 -9.90 -3.57
CA PRO A 385 25.32 -11.26 -3.98
C PRO A 385 24.92 -12.28 -2.91
N LEU A 386 23.90 -13.09 -3.21
CA LEU A 386 23.25 -13.96 -2.24
C LEU A 386 23.31 -15.45 -2.63
N ASP A 387 24.23 -16.15 -1.98
CA ASP A 387 24.48 -17.60 -2.10
C ASP A 387 23.87 -18.34 -0.91
N GLN A 388 22.55 -18.30 -0.76
CA GLN A 388 21.84 -19.08 0.28
C GLN A 388 20.37 -19.30 -0.13
N PRO A 389 19.70 -20.35 0.37
CA PRO A 389 18.26 -20.52 0.20
C PRO A 389 17.48 -19.34 0.80
N THR A 390 16.47 -18.88 0.08
CA THR A 390 15.59 -17.79 0.51
C THR A 390 14.15 -18.05 0.10
N VAL A 391 13.21 -17.89 1.04
CA VAL A 391 11.78 -18.12 0.80
C VAL A 391 11.11 -17.10 -0.13
N VAL A 392 11.88 -16.20 -0.77
CA VAL A 392 11.41 -15.17 -1.71
C VAL A 392 12.42 -14.94 -2.85
N PRO A 393 11.96 -14.49 -4.04
CA PRO A 393 10.57 -14.50 -4.49
C PRO A 393 10.16 -15.91 -4.96
N PHE A 394 8.90 -16.30 -4.78
CA PHE A 394 8.44 -17.68 -5.08
C PHE A 394 8.72 -18.10 -6.54
N ALA A 395 8.64 -17.15 -7.48
CA ALA A 395 8.94 -17.33 -8.90
C ALA A 395 10.37 -17.83 -9.20
N LYS A 396 11.32 -17.71 -8.27
CA LYS A 396 12.72 -18.07 -8.50
C LYS A 396 12.95 -19.58 -8.42
N ASP A 397 12.45 -20.22 -7.36
CA ASP A 397 12.83 -21.59 -7.00
C ASP A 397 12.00 -22.65 -7.75
N HIS A 398 10.71 -22.40 -7.98
CA HIS A 398 9.82 -23.36 -8.66
C HIS A 398 10.25 -23.68 -10.11
N ASN A 399 11.02 -22.79 -10.75
CA ASN A 399 11.53 -22.98 -12.11
C ASN A 399 12.66 -24.01 -12.21
N HIS A 400 13.28 -24.44 -11.10
CA HIS A 400 14.40 -25.39 -11.11
C HIS A 400 13.96 -26.86 -10.96
N ASP A 401 12.95 -27.13 -10.13
CA ASP A 401 12.45 -28.49 -9.85
C ASP A 401 11.25 -28.90 -10.74
N GLY A 402 10.89 -28.08 -11.74
CA GLY A 402 9.76 -28.34 -12.64
C GLY A 402 8.37 -28.17 -12.00
N GLY A 403 8.31 -27.59 -10.79
CA GLY A 403 7.06 -27.29 -10.09
C GLY A 403 6.23 -26.21 -10.82
N ARG A 404 4.91 -26.20 -10.57
CA ARG A 404 3.99 -25.21 -11.13
C ARG A 404 3.41 -24.30 -10.04
N LEU A 405 3.44 -22.99 -10.26
CA LEU A 405 2.80 -22.00 -9.42
C LEU A 405 1.35 -21.77 -9.87
N VAL A 406 0.38 -22.33 -9.14
CA VAL A 406 -1.05 -22.15 -9.43
C VAL A 406 -1.61 -21.05 -8.54
N ILE A 407 -2.03 -19.93 -9.15
CA ILE A 407 -2.57 -18.77 -8.45
C ILE A 407 -4.07 -18.74 -8.64
N PHE A 408 -4.79 -18.70 -7.52
CA PHE A 408 -6.23 -18.48 -7.43
C PHE A 408 -6.48 -17.09 -6.84
N SER A 409 -7.50 -16.40 -7.34
CA SER A 409 -7.96 -15.13 -6.78
C SER A 409 -9.48 -15.09 -6.76
N ASP A 410 -10.06 -14.50 -5.71
CA ASP A 410 -11.39 -13.90 -5.84
C ASP A 410 -11.32 -12.63 -6.72
N PHE A 411 -12.47 -12.11 -7.13
CA PHE A 411 -12.60 -10.91 -7.95
C PHE A 411 -13.14 -9.69 -7.19
N ASP A 412 -14.15 -9.87 -6.36
CA ASP A 412 -14.99 -8.81 -5.83
C ASP A 412 -14.37 -8.25 -4.54
N LEU A 413 -14.04 -6.95 -4.54
CA LEU A 413 -13.24 -6.25 -3.52
C LEU A 413 -11.78 -6.73 -3.40
N THR A 414 -11.50 -8.01 -3.69
CA THR A 414 -10.16 -8.58 -3.83
C THR A 414 -9.42 -8.04 -5.06
N CYS A 415 -10.00 -8.15 -6.27
CA CYS A 415 -9.43 -7.56 -7.49
C CYS A 415 -10.00 -6.17 -7.79
N THR A 416 -11.29 -5.94 -7.52
CA THR A 416 -12.01 -4.69 -7.81
C THR A 416 -12.00 -3.71 -6.63
N VAL A 417 -12.33 -2.43 -6.87
CA VAL A 417 -12.64 -1.47 -5.80
C VAL A 417 -14.14 -1.31 -5.52
N VAL A 418 -14.99 -1.99 -6.30
CA VAL A 418 -16.46 -2.02 -6.18
C VAL A 418 -16.97 -3.42 -6.51
N ASP A 419 -17.95 -3.89 -5.75
CA ASP A 419 -18.65 -5.16 -5.94
C ASP A 419 -19.37 -5.27 -7.30
N SER A 420 -19.25 -6.43 -7.98
CA SER A 420 -19.84 -6.66 -9.30
C SER A 420 -21.37 -6.72 -9.33
N SER A 421 -22.03 -7.14 -8.25
CA SER A 421 -23.49 -7.17 -8.16
C SER A 421 -24.07 -5.75 -8.18
N ALA A 422 -23.44 -4.82 -7.48
CA ALA A 422 -23.80 -3.39 -7.49
C ALA A 422 -23.59 -2.75 -8.87
N ILE A 423 -22.56 -3.17 -9.61
CA ILE A 423 -22.31 -2.73 -10.99
C ILE A 423 -23.41 -3.24 -11.93
N LEU A 424 -23.74 -4.54 -11.88
CA LEU A 424 -24.82 -5.13 -12.68
C LEU A 424 -26.18 -4.47 -12.37
N ALA A 425 -26.45 -4.16 -11.10
CA ALA A 425 -27.65 -3.46 -10.67
C ALA A 425 -27.73 -2.01 -11.20
N GLU A 426 -26.65 -1.21 -11.14
CA GLU A 426 -26.69 0.16 -11.68
C GLU A 426 -26.77 0.16 -13.22
N ILE A 427 -26.17 -0.81 -13.93
CA ILE A 427 -26.42 -0.98 -15.38
C ILE A 427 -27.91 -1.27 -15.63
N ALA A 428 -28.52 -2.16 -14.84
CA ALA A 428 -29.95 -2.49 -14.97
C ALA A 428 -30.82 -1.25 -14.72
N ILE A 429 -30.49 -0.47 -13.71
CA ILE A 429 -31.21 0.75 -13.31
C ILE A 429 -31.06 1.89 -14.33
N VAL A 430 -29.86 2.11 -14.87
CA VAL A 430 -29.55 3.20 -15.81
C VAL A 430 -30.06 2.93 -17.22
N THR A 431 -30.03 1.67 -17.67
CA THR A 431 -30.50 1.28 -19.02
C THR A 431 -31.98 0.92 -19.08
N ALA A 432 -32.71 0.98 -17.96
CA ALA A 432 -34.13 0.68 -17.90
C ALA A 432 -35.01 1.85 -18.42
N PRO A 433 -36.21 1.53 -18.97
CA PRO A 433 -37.16 2.55 -19.37
C PRO A 433 -37.61 3.41 -18.18
N LYS A 434 -37.96 4.65 -18.47
CA LYS A 434 -38.64 5.55 -17.53
C LYS A 434 -40.12 5.14 -17.44
N SER A 435 -40.75 5.42 -16.30
CA SER A 435 -42.16 5.07 -16.00
C SER A 435 -43.16 5.45 -17.09
N ASP A 436 -42.86 6.51 -17.85
CA ASP A 436 -43.81 7.18 -18.73
C ASP A 436 -43.64 6.76 -20.22
N GLN A 437 -42.80 5.75 -20.51
CA GLN A 437 -42.56 5.27 -21.88
C GLN A 437 -43.25 3.91 -22.14
N PRO A 438 -44.11 3.79 -23.18
CA PRO A 438 -44.73 2.51 -23.53
C PRO A 438 -43.68 1.54 -24.10
N GLN A 439 -43.63 0.32 -23.56
CA GLN A 439 -42.79 -0.75 -24.11
C GLN A 439 -43.47 -1.37 -25.35
N PRO A 440 -42.72 -1.68 -26.43
CA PRO A 440 -43.26 -2.42 -27.57
C PRO A 440 -43.62 -3.86 -27.17
N GLU A 441 -44.76 -4.36 -27.65
CA GLU A 441 -45.30 -5.69 -27.30
C GLU A 441 -44.36 -6.87 -27.62
N ASN A 442 -43.38 -6.69 -28.51
CA ASN A 442 -42.38 -7.68 -28.91
C ASN A 442 -41.09 -7.65 -28.07
N GLN A 443 -40.98 -6.82 -27.03
CA GLN A 443 -39.78 -6.75 -26.17
C GLN A 443 -39.95 -7.56 -24.88
N ILE A 444 -38.84 -8.03 -24.32
CA ILE A 444 -38.80 -8.72 -23.03
C ILE A 444 -39.30 -7.75 -21.96
N ALA A 445 -40.49 -8.00 -21.41
CA ALA A 445 -41.11 -7.16 -20.38
C ALA A 445 -40.12 -6.91 -19.22
N ARG A 446 -39.80 -5.64 -18.99
CA ARG A 446 -38.74 -5.17 -18.09
C ARG A 446 -39.30 -4.14 -17.10
N MET A 447 -38.83 -4.17 -15.87
CA MET A 447 -39.15 -3.18 -14.83
C MET A 447 -38.66 -1.78 -15.21
N SER A 448 -39.33 -0.73 -14.73
CA SER A 448 -38.85 0.64 -14.86
C SER A 448 -37.65 0.93 -13.95
N SER A 449 -36.91 2.00 -14.26
CA SER A 449 -35.76 2.44 -13.45
C SER A 449 -36.13 2.72 -11.97
N ALA A 450 -37.37 3.14 -11.69
CA ALA A 450 -37.84 3.38 -10.32
C ALA A 450 -38.12 2.07 -9.56
N GLU A 451 -38.76 1.10 -10.21
CA GLU A 451 -39.02 -0.22 -9.62
C GLU A 451 -37.71 -0.97 -9.36
N LEU A 452 -36.76 -0.93 -10.29
CA LEU A 452 -35.43 -1.55 -10.11
C LEU A 452 -34.67 -0.95 -8.93
N ARG A 453 -34.69 0.37 -8.73
CA ARG A 453 -34.07 1.01 -7.55
C ARG A 453 -34.71 0.53 -6.24
N ASN A 454 -36.04 0.39 -6.21
CA ASN A 454 -36.77 -0.07 -5.02
C ASN A 454 -36.50 -1.56 -4.73
N THR A 455 -36.60 -2.43 -5.74
CA THR A 455 -36.34 -3.87 -5.60
C THR A 455 -34.89 -4.17 -5.27
N TRP A 456 -33.92 -3.47 -5.89
CA TRP A 456 -32.51 -3.59 -5.53
C TRP A 456 -32.25 -3.15 -4.08
N GLY A 457 -32.83 -2.03 -3.65
CA GLY A 457 -32.74 -1.57 -2.27
C GLY A 457 -33.30 -2.58 -1.26
N LEU A 458 -34.43 -3.22 -1.58
CA LEU A 458 -35.03 -4.28 -0.77
C LEU A 458 -34.13 -5.53 -0.71
N LEU A 459 -33.67 -6.03 -1.85
CA LEU A 459 -32.78 -7.20 -1.94
C LEU A 459 -31.46 -6.98 -1.19
N SER A 460 -30.83 -5.81 -1.36
CA SER A 460 -29.57 -5.46 -0.69
C SER A 460 -29.74 -5.32 0.84
N THR A 461 -30.86 -4.74 1.30
CA THR A 461 -31.18 -4.66 2.73
C THR A 461 -31.40 -6.06 3.32
N GLN A 462 -32.25 -6.87 2.69
CA GLN A 462 -32.55 -8.24 3.12
C GLN A 462 -31.31 -9.13 3.11
N TYR A 463 -30.45 -9.02 2.08
CA TYR A 463 -29.18 -9.73 2.01
C TYR A 463 -28.28 -9.37 3.20
N THR A 464 -28.15 -8.08 3.53
CA THR A 464 -27.31 -7.62 4.64
C THR A 464 -27.83 -8.15 5.98
N GLU A 465 -29.13 -8.00 6.25
CA GLU A 465 -29.75 -8.44 7.50
C GLU A 465 -29.70 -9.97 7.69
N GLU A 466 -29.94 -10.75 6.64
CA GLU A 466 -29.85 -12.21 6.68
C GLU A 466 -28.40 -12.72 6.72
N TYR A 467 -27.45 -12.05 6.07
CA TYR A 467 -26.02 -12.38 6.12
C TYR A 467 -25.46 -12.14 7.52
N GLU A 468 -25.78 -11.02 8.18
CA GLU A 468 -25.38 -10.77 9.57
C GLU A 468 -25.92 -11.87 10.50
N GLN A 469 -27.21 -12.23 10.39
CA GLN A 469 -27.81 -13.33 11.14
C GLN A 469 -27.17 -14.70 10.84
N CYS A 470 -26.81 -14.99 9.58
CA CYS A 470 -26.15 -16.22 9.20
C CYS A 470 -24.71 -16.28 9.75
N ILE A 471 -23.97 -15.18 9.71
CA ILE A 471 -22.63 -15.09 10.32
C ILE A 471 -22.72 -15.27 11.84
N GLU A 472 -23.76 -14.73 12.51
CA GLU A 472 -23.99 -15.03 13.94
C GLU A 472 -24.35 -16.50 14.20
N SER A 473 -25.15 -17.15 13.35
CA SER A 473 -25.59 -18.54 13.57
C SER A 473 -24.51 -19.59 13.35
N VAL A 474 -23.51 -19.32 12.51
CA VAL A 474 -22.39 -20.24 12.22
C VAL A 474 -21.24 -20.15 13.23
N LEU A 475 -21.23 -19.14 14.11
CA LEU A 475 -20.14 -18.95 15.06
C LEU A 475 -20.25 -19.91 16.26
N PRO A 476 -19.16 -20.60 16.65
CA PRO A 476 -19.14 -21.39 17.87
C PRO A 476 -19.29 -20.47 19.10
N PRO A 477 -19.86 -20.95 20.24
CA PRO A 477 -20.11 -20.12 21.42
C PRO A 477 -18.84 -19.66 22.14
N GLU A 478 -17.73 -20.40 21.99
CA GLU A 478 -16.40 -20.02 22.43
C GLU A 478 -15.39 -20.12 21.28
N LYS A 479 -14.16 -19.60 21.45
CA LYS A 479 -13.09 -19.80 20.46
C LYS A 479 -12.57 -21.23 20.59
N VAL A 480 -12.55 -21.97 19.49
CA VAL A 480 -11.98 -23.32 19.43
C VAL A 480 -10.55 -23.33 18.90
N GLU A 481 -9.85 -24.46 19.09
CA GLU A 481 -8.63 -24.76 18.33
C GLU A 481 -8.95 -24.95 16.84
N PHE A 482 -7.93 -24.86 15.97
CA PHE A 482 -8.13 -24.94 14.53
C PHE A 482 -8.69 -26.30 14.09
N ASN A 483 -9.92 -26.30 13.57
CA ASN A 483 -10.57 -27.49 13.04
C ASN A 483 -11.26 -27.17 11.69
N TYR A 484 -10.63 -27.63 10.61
CA TYR A 484 -11.08 -27.38 9.25
C TYR A 484 -12.43 -28.05 8.92
N GLU A 485 -12.70 -29.26 9.43
CA GLU A 485 -13.98 -29.95 9.21
C GLU A 485 -15.15 -29.24 9.91
N ALA A 486 -14.92 -28.73 11.12
CA ALA A 486 -15.92 -27.95 11.85
C ALA A 486 -16.25 -26.64 11.11
N LEU A 487 -15.24 -26.00 10.52
CA LEU A 487 -15.42 -24.80 9.71
C LEU A 487 -16.17 -25.09 8.39
N CYS A 488 -15.94 -26.24 7.74
CA CYS A 488 -16.74 -26.66 6.57
C CYS A 488 -18.23 -26.78 6.93
N LYS A 489 -18.55 -27.53 8.00
CA LYS A 489 -19.93 -27.74 8.48
C LYS A 489 -20.62 -26.45 8.92
N ALA A 490 -19.85 -25.44 9.31
CA ALA A 490 -20.36 -24.10 9.59
C ALA A 490 -20.69 -23.35 8.28
N LEU A 491 -19.79 -23.36 7.31
CA LEU A 491 -19.95 -22.67 6.03
C LEU A 491 -20.88 -23.40 5.02
N GLU A 492 -21.32 -24.62 5.33
CA GLU A 492 -22.50 -25.24 4.70
C GLU A 492 -23.77 -24.38 4.90
N GLN A 493 -24.00 -23.81 6.10
CA GLN A 493 -25.14 -22.92 6.34
C GLN A 493 -25.04 -21.62 5.54
N LEU A 494 -23.83 -21.05 5.43
CA LEU A 494 -23.58 -19.89 4.59
C LEU A 494 -23.81 -20.24 3.11
N SER A 495 -23.44 -21.44 2.68
CA SER A 495 -23.73 -21.93 1.32
C SER A 495 -25.23 -21.98 1.05
N ASP A 496 -26.03 -22.52 1.98
CA ASP A 496 -27.49 -22.53 1.85
C ASP A 496 -28.09 -21.11 1.85
N PHE A 497 -27.50 -20.16 2.58
CA PHE A 497 -27.87 -18.74 2.51
C PHE A 497 -27.62 -18.15 1.13
N GLU A 498 -26.40 -18.28 0.58
CA GLU A 498 -26.07 -17.74 -0.74
C GLU A 498 -26.96 -18.33 -1.84
N ARG A 499 -27.23 -19.64 -1.82
CA ARG A 499 -28.15 -20.26 -2.79
C ARG A 499 -29.56 -19.68 -2.71
N ARG A 500 -30.07 -19.32 -1.52
CA ARG A 500 -31.36 -18.60 -1.36
C ARG A 500 -31.28 -17.17 -1.86
N ALA A 501 -30.22 -16.43 -1.52
CA ALA A 501 -30.01 -15.05 -1.96
C ALA A 501 -29.98 -14.94 -3.50
N ASN A 502 -29.17 -15.78 -4.15
CA ASN A 502 -29.08 -15.86 -5.61
C ASN A 502 -30.41 -16.25 -6.27
N THR A 503 -31.22 -17.10 -5.62
CA THR A 503 -32.55 -17.47 -6.10
C THR A 503 -33.53 -16.29 -6.04
N ARG A 504 -33.55 -15.51 -4.95
CA ARG A 504 -34.35 -14.26 -4.88
C ARG A 504 -33.98 -13.24 -5.96
N VAL A 505 -32.70 -13.14 -6.31
CA VAL A 505 -32.22 -12.22 -7.36
C VAL A 505 -32.78 -12.63 -8.72
N ILE A 506 -32.79 -13.93 -9.05
CA ILE A 506 -33.42 -14.46 -10.27
C ILE A 506 -34.93 -14.20 -10.25
N GLU A 507 -35.62 -14.61 -9.19
CA GLU A 507 -37.09 -14.46 -9.02
C GLU A 507 -37.56 -13.00 -9.11
N SER A 508 -36.73 -12.05 -8.66
CA SER A 508 -37.03 -10.61 -8.73
C SER A 508 -37.02 -10.04 -10.16
N GLY A 509 -36.38 -10.73 -11.11
CA GLY A 509 -36.17 -10.23 -12.47
C GLY A 509 -35.22 -9.02 -12.59
N VAL A 510 -34.50 -8.62 -11.54
CA VAL A 510 -33.67 -7.40 -11.53
C VAL A 510 -32.56 -7.38 -12.60
N LEU A 511 -32.07 -8.55 -13.02
CA LEU A 511 -31.04 -8.72 -14.05
C LEU A 511 -31.60 -8.85 -15.48
N LYS A 512 -32.92 -8.79 -15.64
CA LYS A 512 -33.64 -9.00 -16.91
C LYS A 512 -33.56 -7.76 -17.81
N GLY A 513 -33.27 -7.98 -19.10
CA GLY A 513 -33.17 -6.89 -20.07
C GLY A 513 -31.82 -6.17 -20.11
N LEU A 514 -30.80 -6.63 -19.38
CA LEU A 514 -29.41 -6.16 -19.51
C LEU A 514 -28.83 -6.53 -20.88
N TYR A 515 -28.17 -5.59 -21.57
CA TYR A 515 -27.45 -5.89 -22.81
C TYR A 515 -26.03 -6.40 -22.52
N LEU A 516 -25.61 -7.46 -23.22
CA LEU A 516 -24.26 -8.03 -23.09
C LEU A 516 -23.15 -6.99 -23.34
N GLU A 517 -23.32 -6.12 -24.34
CA GLU A 517 -22.34 -5.08 -24.67
C GLU A 517 -22.28 -3.95 -23.63
N ASP A 518 -23.37 -3.69 -22.89
CA ASP A 518 -23.33 -2.76 -21.75
C ASP A 518 -22.58 -3.36 -20.56
N ILE A 519 -22.72 -4.67 -20.32
CA ILE A 519 -21.96 -5.42 -19.30
C ILE A 519 -20.47 -5.43 -19.65
N LYS A 520 -20.10 -5.78 -20.89
CA LYS A 520 -18.70 -5.76 -21.35
C LYS A 520 -18.07 -4.38 -21.16
N ARG A 521 -18.73 -3.33 -21.68
CA ARG A 521 -18.26 -1.93 -21.57
C ARG A 521 -18.18 -1.42 -20.13
N ALA A 522 -18.96 -1.97 -19.21
CA ALA A 522 -18.81 -1.68 -17.78
C ALA A 522 -17.60 -2.40 -17.18
N GLY A 523 -17.39 -3.68 -17.53
CA GLY A 523 -16.21 -4.46 -17.15
C GLY A 523 -14.92 -3.81 -17.64
N GLU A 524 -14.85 -3.44 -18.92
CA GLU A 524 -13.70 -2.72 -19.51
C GLU A 524 -13.28 -1.46 -18.75
N ARG A 525 -14.24 -0.81 -18.08
CA ARG A 525 -14.06 0.45 -17.33
C ARG A 525 -13.96 0.24 -15.81
N LEU A 526 -13.96 -1.01 -15.35
CA LEU A 526 -13.93 -1.36 -13.94
C LEU A 526 -12.56 -1.05 -13.34
N ILE A 527 -12.56 -0.25 -12.28
CA ILE A 527 -11.35 0.09 -11.55
C ILE A 527 -10.95 -1.12 -10.68
N LEU A 528 -9.84 -1.75 -11.07
CA LEU A 528 -9.17 -2.75 -10.25
C LEU A 528 -8.30 -2.08 -9.17
N GLN A 529 -8.04 -2.80 -8.08
CA GLN A 529 -7.15 -2.37 -6.99
C GLN A 529 -5.76 -2.01 -7.52
N ASP A 530 -5.09 -1.03 -6.90
CA ASP A 530 -3.75 -0.62 -7.36
C ASP A 530 -2.74 -1.78 -7.30
N GLY A 531 -1.94 -1.91 -8.36
CA GLY A 531 -1.03 -3.03 -8.60
C GLY A 531 -1.67 -4.31 -9.19
N CYS A 532 -2.98 -4.52 -9.05
CA CYS A 532 -3.68 -5.75 -9.46
C CYS A 532 -3.44 -6.13 -10.93
N SER A 533 -3.75 -5.24 -11.87
CA SER A 533 -3.56 -5.49 -13.30
C SER A 533 -2.10 -5.77 -13.65
N ASN A 534 -1.16 -5.08 -13.00
CA ASN A 534 0.27 -5.23 -13.28
C ASN A 534 0.86 -6.53 -12.75
N PHE A 535 0.32 -7.06 -11.64
CA PHE A 535 0.64 -8.38 -11.12
C PHE A 535 0.24 -9.48 -12.12
N PHE A 536 -1.02 -9.50 -12.56
CA PHE A 536 -1.47 -10.48 -13.55
C PHE A 536 -0.78 -10.32 -14.91
N GLN A 537 -0.41 -9.09 -15.32
CA GLN A 537 0.38 -8.84 -16.53
C GLN A 537 1.77 -9.48 -16.44
N LYS A 538 2.50 -9.25 -15.34
CA LYS A 538 3.83 -9.84 -15.14
C LYS A 538 3.78 -11.37 -15.05
N ILE A 539 2.69 -11.97 -14.54
CA ILE A 539 2.53 -13.42 -14.48
C ILE A 539 2.25 -14.00 -15.86
N ASN A 540 1.18 -13.56 -16.52
CA ASN A 540 0.75 -14.13 -17.80
C ASN A 540 1.71 -13.81 -18.96
N GLY A 541 2.54 -12.76 -18.82
CA GLY A 541 3.55 -12.36 -19.82
C GLY A 541 4.96 -12.88 -19.56
N ASN A 542 5.17 -13.81 -18.62
CA ASN A 542 6.48 -14.36 -18.28
C ASN A 542 6.60 -15.84 -18.65
N ASP A 543 6.94 -16.12 -19.92
CA ASP A 543 7.11 -17.48 -20.46
C ASP A 543 8.10 -18.37 -19.69
N LYS A 544 8.96 -17.77 -18.83
CA LYS A 544 9.92 -18.50 -17.98
C LYS A 544 9.31 -19.01 -16.67
N LEU A 545 8.10 -18.55 -16.32
CA LEU A 545 7.42 -18.89 -15.07
C LEU A 545 6.34 -19.93 -15.35
N ASN A 546 6.56 -21.19 -14.94
CA ASN A 546 5.55 -22.25 -15.02
C ASN A 546 4.40 -21.95 -14.06
N SER A 547 3.43 -21.15 -14.52
CA SER A 547 2.33 -20.64 -13.70
C SER A 547 1.00 -20.56 -14.44
N THR A 548 -0.08 -20.60 -13.68
CA THR A 548 -1.47 -20.55 -14.20
C THR A 548 -2.35 -19.74 -13.26
N VAL A 549 -3.10 -18.78 -13.81
CA VAL A 549 -4.02 -17.91 -13.05
C VAL A 549 -5.47 -18.33 -13.25
N HIS A 550 -6.16 -18.56 -12.13
CA HIS A 550 -7.59 -18.85 -12.05
C HIS A 550 -8.30 -17.81 -11.18
N VAL A 551 -9.50 -17.41 -11.59
CA VAL A 551 -10.36 -16.51 -10.79
C VAL A 551 -11.62 -17.26 -10.40
N LEU A 552 -11.91 -17.37 -9.10
CA LEU A 552 -13.11 -18.01 -8.57
C LEU A 552 -13.98 -16.94 -7.90
N SER A 553 -15.14 -16.59 -8.45
CA SER A 553 -16.00 -15.52 -7.90
C SER A 553 -17.48 -15.90 -7.99
N TYR A 554 -18.29 -15.33 -7.08
CA TYR A 554 -19.75 -15.47 -7.07
C TYR A 554 -20.46 -14.63 -8.15
N CYS A 555 -19.74 -13.73 -8.83
CA CYS A 555 -20.28 -12.78 -9.81
C CYS A 555 -21.27 -13.47 -10.77
N TRP A 556 -22.45 -12.86 -10.92
CA TRP A 556 -23.55 -13.40 -11.72
C TRP A 556 -23.26 -13.46 -13.23
N CYS A 557 -22.21 -12.78 -13.70
CA CYS A 557 -21.84 -12.74 -15.11
C CYS A 557 -20.31 -12.72 -15.32
N GLY A 558 -19.75 -13.89 -15.66
CA GLY A 558 -18.33 -14.04 -15.97
C GLY A 558 -17.82 -13.13 -17.09
N ASP A 559 -18.67 -12.65 -18.00
CA ASP A 559 -18.26 -11.68 -19.04
C ASP A 559 -17.87 -10.31 -18.49
N LEU A 560 -18.40 -9.90 -17.33
CA LEU A 560 -17.94 -8.69 -16.65
C LEU A 560 -16.47 -8.85 -16.23
N ILE A 561 -16.15 -9.98 -15.59
CA ILE A 561 -14.80 -10.34 -15.15
C ILE A 561 -13.84 -10.45 -16.34
N ARG A 562 -14.24 -11.21 -17.38
CA ARG A 562 -13.46 -11.40 -18.61
C ARG A 562 -13.15 -10.06 -19.29
N SER A 563 -14.10 -9.13 -19.32
CA SER A 563 -13.92 -7.80 -19.91
C SER A 563 -13.01 -6.88 -19.07
N ALA A 564 -13.12 -6.94 -17.74
CA ALA A 564 -12.29 -6.16 -16.82
C ALA A 564 -10.80 -6.53 -16.88
N PHE A 565 -10.49 -7.82 -17.06
CA PHE A 565 -9.10 -8.21 -17.31
C PHE A 565 -8.65 -7.92 -18.75
N SER A 566 -9.55 -8.04 -19.74
CA SER A 566 -9.22 -7.77 -21.15
C SER A 566 -8.81 -6.31 -21.41
N SER A 567 -9.50 -5.32 -20.83
CA SER A 567 -9.09 -3.91 -20.95
C SER A 567 -7.76 -3.61 -20.24
N GLY A 568 -7.42 -4.38 -19.21
CA GLY A 568 -6.10 -4.41 -18.57
C GLY A 568 -4.97 -4.99 -19.44
N GLY A 569 -5.23 -5.34 -20.69
CA GLY A 569 -4.23 -5.92 -21.61
C GLY A 569 -3.79 -7.32 -21.21
N LEU A 570 -4.59 -8.03 -20.41
CA LEU A 570 -4.31 -9.39 -19.97
C LEU A 570 -4.73 -10.40 -21.03
N GLY A 571 -3.93 -11.45 -21.20
CA GLY A 571 -4.34 -12.65 -21.92
C GLY A 571 -5.49 -13.39 -21.19
N VAL A 572 -5.92 -14.52 -21.75
CA VAL A 572 -7.09 -15.28 -21.26
C VAL A 572 -6.89 -15.79 -19.83
N VAL A 573 -7.34 -15.02 -18.86
CA VAL A 573 -7.47 -15.43 -17.45
C VAL A 573 -8.58 -16.49 -17.35
N SER A 574 -8.31 -17.58 -16.63
CA SER A 574 -9.30 -18.65 -16.47
C SER A 574 -10.35 -18.26 -15.41
N VAL A 575 -11.46 -17.68 -15.86
CA VAL A 575 -12.58 -17.24 -15.01
C VAL A 575 -13.57 -18.38 -14.73
N HIS A 576 -13.81 -18.67 -13.45
CA HIS A 576 -14.79 -19.63 -12.93
C HIS A 576 -15.79 -18.85 -12.07
N ALA A 577 -16.86 -18.38 -12.71
CA ALA A 577 -17.94 -17.63 -12.09
C ALA A 577 -19.28 -18.04 -12.72
N ASN A 578 -20.38 -17.51 -12.20
CA ASN A 578 -21.70 -17.74 -12.78
C ASN A 578 -21.86 -17.00 -14.12
N GLU A 579 -22.80 -17.42 -14.96
CA GLU A 579 -23.05 -16.79 -16.26
C GLU A 579 -24.52 -16.38 -16.38
N LEU A 580 -24.79 -15.14 -16.79
CA LEU A 580 -26.12 -14.76 -17.24
C LEU A 580 -26.47 -15.49 -18.54
N THR A 581 -27.71 -15.93 -18.68
CA THR A 581 -28.22 -16.43 -19.96
C THR A 581 -28.81 -15.27 -20.79
N PHE A 582 -28.54 -15.30 -22.09
CA PHE A 582 -28.96 -14.26 -23.02
C PHE A 582 -29.85 -14.83 -24.13
N GLN A 583 -30.90 -14.10 -24.47
CA GLN A 583 -31.61 -14.27 -25.74
C GLN A 583 -31.06 -13.22 -26.71
N GLU A 584 -30.45 -13.67 -27.80
CA GLU A 584 -29.65 -12.86 -28.74
C GLU A 584 -28.48 -12.12 -28.06
N SER A 585 -28.74 -10.96 -27.47
CA SER A 585 -27.75 -10.17 -26.69
C SER A 585 -28.37 -9.52 -25.44
N ILE A 586 -29.58 -9.96 -25.06
CA ILE A 586 -30.36 -9.42 -23.94
C ILE A 586 -30.53 -10.50 -22.86
N SER A 587 -30.16 -10.17 -21.63
CA SER A 587 -30.28 -11.04 -20.46
C SER A 587 -31.73 -11.44 -20.21
N THR A 588 -31.97 -12.74 -20.02
CA THR A 588 -33.29 -13.28 -19.65
C THR A 588 -33.64 -13.00 -18.18
N GLY A 589 -32.62 -12.76 -17.34
CA GLY A 589 -32.69 -12.76 -15.87
C GLY A 589 -32.17 -14.05 -15.23
N GLU A 590 -32.13 -15.17 -15.96
CA GLU A 590 -31.70 -16.48 -15.44
C GLU A 590 -30.16 -16.61 -15.39
N ILE A 591 -29.66 -17.16 -14.29
CA ILE A 591 -28.22 -17.36 -14.01
C ILE A 591 -27.86 -18.84 -14.09
N VAL A 592 -26.85 -19.18 -14.90
CA VAL A 592 -26.17 -20.47 -14.87
C VAL A 592 -25.26 -20.51 -13.63
N LYS A 593 -25.79 -21.08 -12.56
CA LYS A 593 -25.09 -21.32 -11.29
C LYS A 593 -23.93 -22.32 -11.50
N LYS A 594 -22.69 -21.83 -11.41
CA LYS A 594 -21.44 -22.62 -11.44
C LYS A 594 -20.66 -22.51 -10.12
N VAL A 595 -20.66 -21.33 -9.51
CA VAL A 595 -19.93 -21.00 -8.27
C VAL A 595 -20.79 -20.01 -7.49
N GLU A 596 -21.72 -20.51 -6.68
CA GLU A 596 -22.69 -19.66 -5.94
C GLU A 596 -22.52 -19.75 -4.41
N SER A 597 -21.48 -20.43 -3.91
CA SER A 597 -21.27 -20.66 -2.48
C SER A 597 -19.81 -20.99 -2.11
N PRO A 598 -19.44 -20.92 -0.81
CA PRO A 598 -18.08 -21.28 -0.35
C PRO A 598 -17.69 -22.72 -0.72
N MET A 599 -18.66 -23.63 -0.72
CA MET A 599 -18.44 -25.04 -1.06
C MET A 599 -18.26 -25.24 -2.57
N ASP A 600 -18.93 -24.46 -3.42
CA ASP A 600 -18.69 -24.51 -4.88
C ASP A 600 -17.29 -23.98 -5.23
N LYS A 601 -16.80 -22.93 -4.54
CA LYS A 601 -15.41 -22.45 -4.67
C LYS A 601 -14.41 -23.57 -4.35
N VAL A 602 -14.66 -24.32 -3.27
CA VAL A 602 -13.84 -25.49 -2.88
C VAL A 602 -13.89 -26.63 -3.91
N GLU A 603 -15.05 -26.91 -4.49
CA GLU A 603 -15.15 -27.93 -5.54
C GLU A 603 -14.42 -27.48 -6.81
N ALA A 604 -14.59 -26.24 -7.24
CA ALA A 604 -13.88 -25.66 -8.39
C ALA A 604 -12.36 -25.67 -8.19
N PHE A 605 -11.86 -25.25 -7.02
CA PHE A 605 -10.45 -25.30 -6.65
C PHE A 605 -9.89 -26.74 -6.78
N HIS A 606 -10.54 -27.73 -6.17
CA HIS A 606 -10.15 -29.13 -6.30
C HIS A 606 -10.25 -29.67 -7.72
N HIS A 607 -11.26 -29.26 -8.49
CA HIS A 607 -11.46 -29.69 -9.88
C HIS A 607 -10.34 -29.17 -10.79
N ILE A 608 -9.96 -27.90 -10.64
CA ILE A 608 -8.84 -27.29 -11.36
C ILE A 608 -7.53 -28.02 -11.02
N LEU A 609 -7.25 -28.29 -9.74
CA LEU A 609 -6.04 -29.00 -9.33
C LEU A 609 -6.01 -30.47 -9.76
N LYS A 610 -7.14 -31.14 -9.99
CA LYS A 610 -7.17 -32.49 -10.58
C LYS A 610 -6.60 -32.51 -12.01
N ASN A 611 -6.74 -31.42 -12.77
CA ASN A 611 -6.23 -31.32 -14.14
C ASN A 611 -4.70 -31.12 -14.23
N TYR A 612 -4.02 -30.96 -13.09
CA TYR A 612 -2.57 -30.74 -13.01
C TYR A 612 -1.84 -31.85 -12.23
N LYS A 613 -2.41 -33.06 -12.18
CA LYS A 613 -1.89 -34.17 -11.34
C LYS A 613 -0.77 -35.02 -11.95
N ASP A 614 -0.43 -34.84 -13.22
CA ASP A 614 0.70 -35.55 -13.83
C ASP A 614 2.04 -34.91 -13.42
N ASP A 615 2.89 -35.74 -12.80
CA ASP A 615 4.34 -35.63 -12.52
C ASP A 615 4.93 -34.37 -11.84
N SER A 616 4.21 -33.25 -11.67
CA SER A 616 4.75 -32.03 -11.04
C SER A 616 4.17 -31.71 -9.66
N LYS A 617 5.01 -31.20 -8.76
CA LYS A 617 4.54 -30.55 -7.51
C LYS A 617 3.95 -29.19 -7.87
N ASN A 618 2.63 -29.08 -7.83
CA ASN A 618 1.94 -27.79 -7.82
C ASN A 618 2.15 -27.11 -6.47
N PHE A 619 2.47 -25.81 -6.48
CA PHE A 619 2.46 -24.94 -5.31
C PHE A 619 1.33 -23.93 -5.47
N THR A 620 0.46 -23.82 -4.48
CA THR A 620 -0.83 -23.14 -4.61
C THR A 620 -0.89 -21.88 -3.75
N VAL A 621 -1.27 -20.76 -4.38
CA VAL A 621 -1.55 -19.49 -3.71
C VAL A 621 -3.02 -19.14 -3.94
N TYR A 622 -3.76 -18.80 -2.89
CA TYR A 622 -5.11 -18.25 -3.00
C TYR A 622 -5.12 -16.84 -2.43
N ILE A 623 -5.76 -15.91 -3.15
CA ILE A 623 -5.91 -14.50 -2.76
C ILE A 623 -7.41 -14.19 -2.62
N GLY A 624 -7.83 -13.65 -1.48
CA GLY A 624 -9.24 -13.32 -1.21
C GLY A 624 -9.42 -12.38 -0.01
N ASP A 625 -10.64 -11.92 0.24
CA ASP A 625 -10.98 -11.06 1.39
C ASP A 625 -12.25 -11.51 2.14
N SER A 626 -13.09 -12.34 1.53
CA SER A 626 -14.43 -12.66 2.01
C SER A 626 -14.49 -13.94 2.87
N VAL A 627 -15.55 -14.08 3.70
CA VAL A 627 -15.83 -15.35 4.41
C VAL A 627 -15.97 -16.53 3.44
N GLY A 628 -16.44 -16.26 2.21
CA GLY A 628 -16.57 -17.26 1.14
C GLY A 628 -15.25 -17.84 0.64
N ASP A 629 -14.15 -17.10 0.79
CA ASP A 629 -12.82 -17.55 0.40
C ASP A 629 -12.12 -18.39 1.48
N LEU A 630 -12.61 -18.33 2.72
CA LEU A 630 -11.91 -18.84 3.90
C LEU A 630 -11.50 -20.32 3.79
N LEU A 631 -12.33 -21.15 3.14
CA LEU A 631 -12.01 -22.57 2.91
C LEU A 631 -10.88 -22.76 1.87
N CYS A 632 -10.90 -22.02 0.76
CA CYS A 632 -9.88 -22.13 -0.28
C CYS A 632 -8.56 -21.48 0.15
N LEU A 633 -8.63 -20.37 0.88
CA LEU A 633 -7.50 -19.74 1.59
C LEU A 633 -6.78 -20.74 2.52
N LEU A 634 -7.53 -21.60 3.22
CA LEU A 634 -6.95 -22.63 4.10
C LEU A 634 -6.46 -23.89 3.37
N GLN A 635 -7.03 -24.22 2.22
CA GLN A 635 -6.60 -25.36 1.39
C GLN A 635 -5.36 -25.09 0.56
N ALA A 636 -5.14 -23.84 0.12
CA ALA A 636 -3.92 -23.46 -0.57
C ALA A 636 -2.70 -23.64 0.34
N ASP A 637 -1.53 -23.86 -0.27
CA ASP A 637 -0.26 -23.83 0.47
C ASP A 637 -0.03 -22.45 1.07
N VAL A 638 -0.47 -21.40 0.37
CA VAL A 638 -0.43 -19.99 0.81
C VAL A 638 -1.81 -19.35 0.65
N GLY A 639 -2.52 -19.16 1.76
CA GLY A 639 -3.69 -18.29 1.81
C GLY A 639 -3.30 -16.84 2.11
N ILE A 640 -3.59 -15.93 1.17
CA ILE A 640 -3.34 -14.49 1.29
C ILE A 640 -4.67 -13.75 1.40
N VAL A 641 -4.87 -13.12 2.55
CA VAL A 641 -6.00 -12.25 2.85
C VAL A 641 -5.64 -10.80 2.50
N ILE A 642 -6.32 -10.23 1.51
CA ILE A 642 -6.25 -8.80 1.22
C ILE A 642 -7.37 -8.05 1.97
N GLY A 643 -7.12 -6.80 2.35
CA GLY A 643 -8.14 -5.95 2.97
C GLY A 643 -8.50 -6.28 4.43
N SER A 644 -9.63 -5.74 4.87
CA SER A 644 -9.96 -5.57 6.30
C SER A 644 -11.30 -6.18 6.73
N SER A 645 -11.81 -7.18 6.00
CA SER A 645 -13.10 -7.84 6.28
C SER A 645 -13.23 -8.26 7.76
N SER A 646 -14.22 -7.67 8.44
CA SER A 646 -14.52 -7.91 9.86
C SER A 646 -15.10 -9.30 10.07
N SER A 647 -16.03 -9.73 9.21
CA SER A 647 -16.65 -11.06 9.25
C SER A 647 -15.64 -12.19 9.00
N LEU A 648 -14.78 -12.08 7.98
CA LEU A 648 -13.70 -13.06 7.72
C LEU A 648 -12.83 -13.27 8.97
N ARG A 649 -12.34 -12.16 9.54
CA ARG A 649 -11.45 -12.18 10.69
C ARG A 649 -12.15 -12.73 11.93
N THR A 650 -13.44 -12.44 12.11
CA THR A 650 -14.26 -12.95 13.23
C THR A 650 -14.51 -14.45 13.10
N VAL A 651 -15.03 -14.92 11.96
CA VAL A 651 -15.28 -16.34 11.70
C VAL A 651 -13.99 -17.14 11.82
N GLY A 652 -12.94 -16.77 11.07
CA GLY A 652 -11.65 -17.45 11.12
C GLY A 652 -11.08 -17.52 12.54
N SER A 653 -11.03 -16.40 13.26
CA SER A 653 -10.45 -16.36 14.62
C SER A 653 -11.21 -17.20 15.63
N ARG A 654 -12.52 -17.42 15.42
CA ARG A 654 -13.37 -18.26 16.28
C ARG A 654 -13.22 -19.74 15.96
N PHE A 655 -12.99 -20.10 14.69
CA PHE A 655 -12.58 -21.43 14.23
C PHE A 655 -11.05 -21.68 14.32
N GLY A 656 -10.35 -20.94 15.20
CA GLY A 656 -8.94 -21.17 15.51
C GLY A 656 -7.91 -20.67 14.48
N VAL A 657 -8.34 -20.07 13.37
CA VAL A 657 -7.44 -19.53 12.33
C VAL A 657 -6.62 -18.36 12.88
N SER A 658 -5.32 -18.36 12.56
CA SER A 658 -4.39 -17.27 12.84
C SER A 658 -4.25 -16.36 11.62
N PHE A 659 -4.36 -15.04 11.82
CA PHE A 659 -4.13 -14.03 10.80
C PHE A 659 -2.82 -13.29 11.09
N VAL A 660 -1.81 -13.50 10.26
CA VAL A 660 -0.44 -12.98 10.48
C VAL A 660 -0.08 -12.01 9.36
N PRO A 661 0.45 -10.80 9.62
CA PRO A 661 0.93 -9.92 8.55
C PRO A 661 2.00 -10.62 7.70
N LEU A 662 1.93 -10.49 6.38
CA LEU A 662 2.71 -11.33 5.45
C LEU A 662 4.22 -11.22 5.69
N PHE A 663 4.76 -10.00 5.83
CA PHE A 663 6.20 -9.80 6.00
C PHE A 663 6.77 -10.48 7.27
N PRO A 664 6.22 -10.27 8.49
CA PRO A 664 6.56 -11.07 9.68
C PRO A 664 6.47 -12.59 9.46
N GLY A 665 5.46 -13.06 8.72
CA GLY A 665 5.31 -14.48 8.37
C GLY A 665 6.45 -15.00 7.50
N VAL A 666 6.86 -14.23 6.49
CA VAL A 666 8.03 -14.50 5.64
C VAL A 666 9.31 -14.52 6.46
N LEU A 667 9.50 -13.58 7.40
CA LEU A 667 10.68 -13.57 8.27
C LEU A 667 10.76 -14.81 9.16
N GLN A 668 9.62 -15.31 9.66
CA GLN A 668 9.57 -16.58 10.39
C GLN A 668 9.97 -17.76 9.47
N ARG A 669 9.37 -17.87 8.29
CA ARG A 669 9.70 -18.96 7.34
C ARG A 669 11.14 -18.94 6.87
N GLN A 670 11.73 -17.76 6.69
CA GLN A 670 13.14 -17.63 6.35
C GLN A 670 14.06 -18.11 7.50
N ARG A 671 13.67 -17.94 8.77
CA ARG A 671 14.40 -18.51 9.92
C ARG A 671 14.34 -20.05 9.88
N GLU A 672 13.15 -20.62 9.70
CA GLU A 672 12.90 -22.07 9.62
C GLU A 672 13.60 -22.75 8.43
N CYS A 673 13.72 -22.05 7.28
CA CYS A 673 14.28 -22.59 6.03
C CYS A 673 15.70 -23.18 6.16
N ILE A 674 16.54 -22.61 7.04
CA ILE A 674 17.94 -23.05 7.22
C ILE A 674 18.06 -24.32 8.08
N GLU A 675 17.05 -24.67 8.87
CA GLU A 675 17.04 -25.90 9.67
C GLU A 675 16.71 -27.16 8.85
N GLY A 676 16.53 -27.02 7.53
CA GLY A 676 16.36 -28.11 6.57
C GLY A 676 14.93 -28.32 6.07
N SER A 677 13.94 -27.63 6.63
CA SER A 677 12.53 -27.69 6.20
C SER A 677 12.08 -26.39 5.52
N CYS A 678 12.65 -26.10 4.34
CA CYS A 678 12.28 -24.90 3.58
C CYS A 678 10.97 -25.12 2.79
N SER A 679 9.83 -24.87 3.44
CA SER A 679 8.51 -24.81 2.80
C SER A 679 7.71 -23.65 3.40
N MET A 680 7.57 -22.56 2.64
CA MET A 680 6.84 -21.36 3.09
C MET A 680 5.36 -21.68 3.35
N GLY A 681 4.73 -22.37 2.40
CA GLY A 681 3.35 -22.81 2.48
C GLY A 681 3.17 -24.18 3.12
N LYS A 682 2.01 -24.38 3.76
CA LYS A 682 1.48 -25.68 4.17
C LYS A 682 -0.04 -25.60 4.20
N SER A 683 -0.67 -26.33 3.27
CA SER A 683 -2.11 -26.56 3.24
C SER A 683 -2.64 -27.03 4.61
N LEU A 684 -3.78 -26.47 5.03
CA LEU A 684 -4.45 -26.75 6.30
C LEU A 684 -3.58 -26.47 7.55
N SER A 685 -2.65 -25.51 7.48
CA SER A 685 -1.85 -25.04 8.62
C SER A 685 -2.61 -24.17 9.64
N GLY A 686 -3.84 -23.75 9.32
CA GLY A 686 -4.61 -22.83 10.16
C GLY A 686 -4.05 -21.41 10.23
N THR A 687 -3.06 -21.06 9.40
CA THR A 687 -2.46 -19.72 9.34
C THR A 687 -2.71 -19.08 7.97
N LEU A 688 -3.21 -17.85 7.97
CA LEU A 688 -3.43 -17.03 6.78
C LEU A 688 -2.61 -15.75 6.87
N TYR A 689 -1.99 -15.37 5.75
CA TYR A 689 -1.15 -14.19 5.67
C TYR A 689 -1.96 -12.97 5.24
N THR A 690 -1.86 -11.84 5.94
CA THR A 690 -2.63 -10.63 5.62
C THR A 690 -1.76 -9.56 4.98
N VAL A 691 -2.21 -9.00 3.86
CA VAL A 691 -1.51 -7.95 3.10
C VAL A 691 -2.28 -6.64 3.05
N SER A 692 -1.54 -5.56 2.80
CA SER A 692 -2.08 -4.20 2.65
C SER A 692 -2.41 -3.81 1.20
N SER A 693 -1.80 -4.45 0.21
CA SER A 693 -1.97 -4.13 -1.22
C SER A 693 -1.46 -5.25 -2.14
N TRP A 694 -1.88 -5.23 -3.42
CA TRP A 694 -1.32 -6.13 -4.45
C TRP A 694 0.17 -5.93 -4.69
N SER A 695 0.73 -4.76 -4.41
CA SER A 695 2.18 -4.53 -4.54
C SER A 695 3.00 -5.36 -3.54
N GLU A 696 2.40 -5.73 -2.40
CA GLU A 696 3.00 -6.63 -1.40
C GLU A 696 2.98 -8.08 -1.89
N ILE A 697 1.87 -8.52 -2.49
CA ILE A 697 1.72 -9.84 -3.15
C ILE A 697 2.70 -9.97 -4.33
N HIS A 698 2.85 -8.91 -5.13
CA HIS A 698 3.80 -8.83 -6.24
C HIS A 698 5.24 -9.02 -5.76
N ALA A 699 5.63 -8.34 -4.68
CA ALA A 699 6.97 -8.42 -4.13
C ALA A 699 7.30 -9.82 -3.57
N LEU A 700 6.35 -10.46 -2.90
CA LEU A 700 6.45 -11.85 -2.43
C LEU A 700 6.66 -12.87 -3.57
N ILE A 701 5.79 -12.79 -4.59
CA ILE A 701 5.68 -13.85 -5.60
C ILE A 701 6.68 -13.67 -6.74
N LEU A 702 6.82 -12.44 -7.24
CA LEU A 702 7.61 -12.12 -8.43
C LEU A 702 8.95 -11.46 -8.10
N GLY A 703 9.00 -10.68 -7.02
CA GLY A 703 10.12 -9.80 -6.73
C GLY A 703 10.17 -8.59 -7.69
N TRP A 704 11.39 -8.12 -7.96
CA TRP A 704 11.71 -6.90 -8.72
C TRP A 704 11.12 -6.88 -10.15
#